data_AF-A0A1V9U7Y4-F1
#
_entry.id   AF-A0A1V9U7Y4-F1
#
_cell.length_a   1.000
_cell.length_b   1.000
_cell.length_c   1.000
_cell.angle_alpha   90.00
_cell.angle_beta   90.00
_cell.angle_gamma   90.00
#
_symmetry.space_group_name_H-M   'P 1'
#
loop_
_entity.id
_entity.type
_entity.pdbx_description
1 polymer ?
#
loop_
_entity_poly.entity_id
_entity_poly.type
_entity_poly.pdbx_seq_one_letter_code
_entity_poly.pdbx_strand_id
1 'polypeptide(L)'
;MNERIVKFKPRNQDKIFILNNILWNSFNIQWAENDTYQLSFTVYDDGSDLFKIITVESSIFFDGQEYIIKTLAVDYAAGVSIIQITAIHVSNELANFWKYEVNGGEKTYTVNDVLAFYLNENNKGFSYQVIGDFDNQQITDLGNTNGKDMISKILSTWENAIFYPDNRNIRIYNKKDFYQNKGKRLDYLHDTSEVQLNIDSTGIINKIRAIGTEHEVTTTTEITVTDGSSWGWPFPDVGEGKFMGSQLFGVNAGGEFRPNGFHDGLDFGSVDHPGSEVHAVHGGKVAIKSYMGGLGNYVVISGGGYNVVYQEAFSSASKITVNVGDTVKTGDIIGYRDTDHLHVGVTRQDFNVAVGKSFTNDGTWLNPLDLIKSGGTGPTTHTETEEETHTEKYFDDFMVEDKDSIAKWGEHPAADMSDDRFHDKNAMEAYVRSKFQLEPLISGTANESSNIKPDIGEIRRLEVKTVKLVTEVMIVGFTWYPFDPTQQTQLTLNNLPYSILRNNTNILQKMNEISTSVTKTITKLNGGNTRELEKTLKKYIDNKLNNNTPTTPDIPKPQHIGKIIDVSEWQGIIDWPSVIADDVALSIIRVQHGSAHQDLKYMENLQQCISAGGKYAVYAYFAATSTSDAQQEARDFYNRTQQVVAGKQQPIFYAIDVESIEMSGDVTQMRAGVEAYMSQLNALGVPDNKIVLYIANHLYDKFNLNVARPGAIWIPSYGQNDGTLANSLKPTHPYDLHQFTSKGSVKGISGNVDMSAEPSEKFKELIFSA
;
A
#
# COMPACT_ATOMS: atom_id res chain seq x y z
N MET A 1 19.44 5.62 45.64
CA MET A 1 19.32 4.52 46.64
C MET A 1 17.89 4.00 46.85
N ASN A 2 16.83 4.60 46.25
CA ASN A 2 15.43 4.13 46.34
C ASN A 2 14.93 3.35 45.09
N GLU A 3 15.80 3.00 44.14
CA GLU A 3 15.41 2.73 42.73
C GLU A 3 15.18 1.26 42.36
N ARG A 4 15.29 0.33 43.32
CA ARG A 4 15.19 -1.12 43.05
C ARG A 4 14.12 -1.81 43.88
N ILE A 5 12.95 -1.19 44.00
CA ILE A 5 11.79 -1.76 44.70
C ILE A 5 10.65 -1.93 43.69
N VAL A 6 10.20 -3.17 43.50
CA VAL A 6 9.03 -3.47 42.69
C VAL A 6 7.79 -3.36 43.57
N LYS A 7 6.89 -2.44 43.24
CA LYS A 7 5.63 -2.26 43.97
C LYS A 7 4.47 -2.82 43.17
N PHE A 8 3.50 -3.38 43.86
CA PHE A 8 2.32 -4.01 43.27
C PHE A 8 1.05 -3.41 43.87
N LYS A 9 0.08 -3.06 43.02
CA LYS A 9 -1.26 -2.63 43.42
C LYS A 9 -2.29 -3.58 42.78
N PRO A 10 -3.05 -4.35 43.58
CA PRO A 10 -4.15 -5.15 43.05
C PRO A 10 -5.20 -4.26 42.39
N ARG A 11 -5.81 -4.72 41.31
CA ARG A 11 -6.83 -3.95 40.54
C ARG A 11 -7.91 -3.30 41.42
N ASN A 12 -8.45 -4.05 42.39
CA ASN A 12 -9.62 -3.65 43.18
C ASN A 12 -9.26 -3.16 44.60
N GLN A 13 -8.00 -2.76 44.84
CA GLN A 13 -7.55 -2.30 46.15
C GLN A 13 -6.64 -1.09 45.99
N ASP A 14 -6.78 -0.10 46.88
CA ASP A 14 -5.90 1.08 46.89
C ASP A 14 -4.57 0.87 47.63
N LYS A 15 -4.44 -0.25 48.33
CA LYS A 15 -3.23 -0.59 49.04
C LYS A 15 -2.12 -1.03 48.07
N ILE A 16 -0.95 -0.43 48.23
CA ILE A 16 0.27 -0.79 47.49
C ILE A 16 1.11 -1.72 48.36
N PHE A 17 1.60 -2.80 47.76
CA PHE A 17 2.47 -3.80 48.37
C PHE A 17 3.86 -3.76 47.73
N ILE A 18 4.85 -4.30 48.43
CA ILE A 18 6.17 -4.57 47.85
C ILE A 18 6.19 -6.03 47.45
N LEU A 19 6.60 -6.30 46.21
CA LEU A 19 6.68 -7.65 45.68
C LEU A 19 8.11 -8.17 45.84
N ASN A 20 8.31 -9.11 46.76
CA ASN A 20 9.64 -9.64 47.12
C ASN A 20 9.88 -11.06 46.63
N ASN A 21 8.82 -11.81 46.32
CA ASN A 21 8.85 -13.19 45.84
C ASN A 21 9.10 -13.27 44.32
N ILE A 22 9.93 -12.38 43.80
CA ILE A 22 10.33 -12.33 42.39
C ILE A 22 11.59 -13.18 42.20
N LEU A 23 11.63 -14.00 41.15
CA LEU A 23 12.87 -14.56 40.62
C LEU A 23 13.63 -13.43 39.93
N TRP A 24 14.50 -12.76 40.67
CA TRP A 24 15.12 -11.50 40.25
C TRP A 24 15.90 -11.57 38.93
N ASN A 25 16.45 -12.74 38.58
CA ASN A 25 17.11 -12.97 37.29
C ASN A 25 16.17 -13.00 36.08
N SER A 26 14.87 -13.21 36.31
CA SER A 26 13.85 -13.14 35.25
C SER A 26 13.33 -11.72 35.00
N PHE A 27 13.59 -10.77 35.92
CA PHE A 27 13.05 -9.42 35.83
C PHE A 27 13.78 -8.62 34.76
N ASN A 28 13.05 -8.24 33.71
CA ASN A 28 13.58 -7.46 32.61
C ASN A 28 12.58 -6.40 32.12
N ILE A 29 13.13 -5.32 31.56
CA ILE A 29 12.38 -4.28 30.86
C ILE A 29 12.74 -4.36 29.39
N GLN A 30 11.71 -4.33 28.56
CA GLN A 30 11.82 -4.29 27.11
C GLN A 30 11.21 -3.00 26.59
N TRP A 31 11.97 -2.27 25.81
CA TRP A 31 11.50 -1.11 25.08
C TRP A 31 11.92 -1.20 23.62
N ALA A 32 11.02 -0.83 22.72
CA ALA A 32 11.27 -0.65 21.30
C ALA A 32 10.48 0.57 20.82
N GLU A 33 11.14 1.46 20.07
CA GLU A 33 10.56 2.68 19.54
C GLU A 33 9.22 2.41 18.84
N ASN A 34 8.18 3.14 19.24
CA ASN A 34 6.83 3.09 18.65
C ASN A 34 6.17 1.70 18.63
N ASP A 35 6.67 0.75 19.40
CA ASP A 35 6.18 -0.64 19.40
C ASP A 35 5.97 -1.15 20.83
N THR A 36 7.06 -1.53 21.49
CA THR A 36 7.01 -2.25 22.76
C THR A 36 7.45 -1.36 23.92
N TYR A 37 6.70 -1.37 25.02
CA TYR A 37 7.18 -0.87 26.31
C TYR A 37 6.56 -1.69 27.44
N GLN A 38 7.32 -2.66 27.95
CA GLN A 38 6.84 -3.63 28.91
C GLN A 38 7.91 -4.06 29.90
N LEU A 39 7.48 -4.71 30.97
CA LEU A 39 8.34 -5.48 31.85
C LEU A 39 7.81 -6.90 31.98
N SER A 40 8.73 -7.84 32.21
CA SER A 40 8.42 -9.24 32.44
C SER A 40 9.25 -9.78 33.59
N PHE A 41 8.65 -10.66 34.39
CA PHE A 41 9.31 -11.34 35.52
C PHE A 41 8.48 -12.53 35.98
N THR A 42 9.11 -13.41 36.74
CA THR A 42 8.47 -14.58 37.34
C THR A 42 8.38 -14.39 38.85
N VAL A 43 7.22 -14.69 39.44
CA VAL A 43 7.04 -14.81 40.89
C VAL A 43 6.92 -16.26 41.29
N TYR A 44 7.43 -16.62 42.47
CA TYR A 44 7.26 -17.94 43.07
C TYR A 44 6.30 -17.88 44.26
N ASP A 45 5.60 -18.99 44.51
CA ASP A 45 4.74 -19.13 45.68
C ASP A 45 5.59 -19.25 46.95
N ASP A 46 5.49 -18.24 47.81
CA ASP A 46 6.13 -18.17 49.12
C ASP A 46 5.13 -18.43 50.27
N GLY A 47 3.90 -18.86 49.93
CA GLY A 47 2.79 -19.05 50.86
C GLY A 47 2.07 -17.76 51.27
N SER A 48 2.50 -16.60 50.75
CA SER A 48 1.90 -15.31 51.10
C SER A 48 0.51 -15.12 50.49
N ASP A 49 -0.32 -14.33 51.16
CA ASP A 49 -1.60 -13.88 50.57
C ASP A 49 -1.38 -12.93 49.40
N LEU A 50 -0.19 -12.31 49.30
CA LEU A 50 0.18 -11.44 48.18
C LEU A 50 0.26 -12.23 46.87
N PHE A 51 0.88 -13.43 46.89
CA PHE A 51 0.95 -14.30 45.71
C PHE A 51 -0.45 -14.64 45.17
N LYS A 52 -1.40 -14.93 46.06
CA LYS A 52 -2.77 -15.35 45.72
C LYS A 52 -3.63 -14.25 45.08
N ILE A 53 -3.27 -12.98 45.26
CA ILE A 53 -4.03 -11.83 44.74
C ILE A 53 -3.43 -11.21 43.48
N ILE A 54 -2.32 -11.76 42.96
CA ILE A 54 -1.75 -11.37 41.67
C ILE A 54 -2.70 -11.79 40.56
N THR A 55 -3.20 -10.81 39.84
CA THR A 55 -4.19 -11.02 38.77
C THR A 55 -3.91 -10.05 37.61
N VAL A 56 -4.40 -10.39 36.42
CA VAL A 56 -4.42 -9.45 35.28
C VAL A 56 -5.13 -8.16 35.67
N GLU A 57 -4.75 -7.06 35.02
CA GLU A 57 -5.19 -5.69 35.31
C GLU A 57 -4.72 -5.10 36.65
N SER A 58 -3.81 -5.78 37.36
CA SER A 58 -3.10 -5.20 38.50
C SER A 58 -1.92 -4.33 38.04
N SER A 59 -1.57 -3.30 38.81
CA SER A 59 -0.46 -2.40 38.48
C SER A 59 0.85 -2.84 39.13
N ILE A 60 1.92 -2.74 38.36
CA ILE A 60 3.32 -2.84 38.80
C ILE A 60 3.94 -1.46 38.67
N PHE A 61 4.60 -0.97 39.72
CA PHE A 61 5.35 0.27 39.68
C PHE A 61 6.84 -0.03 39.83
N PHE A 62 7.61 0.43 38.86
CA PHE A 62 9.06 0.28 38.84
C PHE A 62 9.68 1.45 38.07
N ASP A 63 10.82 1.95 38.57
CA ASP A 63 11.58 3.05 37.95
C ASP A 63 10.74 4.30 37.60
N GLY A 64 9.82 4.65 38.50
CA GLY A 64 8.92 5.79 38.33
C GLY A 64 7.78 5.59 37.32
N GLN A 65 7.66 4.41 36.71
CA GLN A 65 6.64 4.09 35.70
C GLN A 65 5.62 3.07 36.23
N GLU A 66 4.39 3.16 35.74
CA GLU A 66 3.30 2.22 35.97
C GLU A 66 3.13 1.27 34.77
N TYR A 67 3.03 -0.02 35.06
CA TYR A 67 2.77 -1.09 34.10
C TYR A 67 1.55 -1.89 34.54
N ILE A 68 0.72 -2.32 33.61
CA ILE A 68 -0.50 -3.09 33.88
C ILE A 68 -0.26 -4.53 33.45
N ILE A 69 -0.44 -5.48 34.36
CA ILE A 69 -0.33 -6.92 34.06
C ILE A 69 -1.39 -7.28 33.01
N LYS A 70 -0.96 -7.73 31.83
CA LYS A 70 -1.88 -8.15 30.75
C LYS A 70 -1.94 -9.65 30.57
N THR A 71 -0.83 -10.34 30.81
CA THR A 71 -0.79 -11.79 30.75
C THR A 71 -0.12 -12.37 31.99
N LEU A 72 -0.63 -13.53 32.39
CA LEU A 72 -0.09 -14.38 33.44
C LEU A 72 -0.05 -15.80 32.89
N ALA A 73 1.09 -16.48 33.03
CA ALA A 73 1.19 -17.92 32.80
C ALA A 73 1.55 -18.60 34.11
N VAL A 74 0.68 -19.49 34.59
CA VAL A 74 0.90 -20.25 35.83
C VAL A 74 1.54 -21.58 35.46
N ASP A 75 2.66 -21.90 36.09
CA ASP A 75 3.37 -23.16 35.91
C ASP A 75 3.55 -23.88 37.26
N TYR A 76 3.48 -25.20 37.20
CA TYR A 76 3.62 -26.11 38.33
C TYR A 76 4.80 -27.04 38.07
N ALA A 77 6.00 -26.60 38.45
CA ALA A 77 7.23 -27.35 38.25
C ALA A 77 7.87 -27.72 39.61
N ALA A 78 8.29 -28.98 39.76
CA ALA A 78 9.09 -29.48 40.90
C ALA A 78 8.52 -29.19 42.31
N GLY A 79 7.19 -29.03 42.46
CA GLY A 79 6.53 -28.76 43.75
C GLY A 79 6.48 -27.29 44.16
N VAL A 80 6.85 -26.36 43.27
CA VAL A 80 6.73 -24.91 43.47
C VAL A 80 5.81 -24.33 42.39
N SER A 81 4.80 -23.58 42.80
CA SER A 81 3.95 -22.82 41.87
C SER A 81 4.64 -21.52 41.49
N ILE A 82 4.77 -21.23 40.20
CA ILE A 82 5.30 -19.96 39.69
C ILE A 82 4.28 -19.28 38.79
N ILE A 83 4.35 -17.94 38.71
CA ILE A 83 3.57 -17.14 37.78
C ILE A 83 4.52 -16.28 36.96
N GLN A 84 4.55 -16.50 35.65
CA GLN A 84 5.23 -15.65 34.70
C GLN A 84 4.32 -14.48 34.35
N ILE A 85 4.81 -13.26 34.53
CA ILE A 85 4.08 -12.01 34.38
C ILE A 85 4.64 -11.24 33.19
N THR A 86 3.75 -10.74 32.32
CA THR A 86 4.06 -9.66 31.39
C THR A 86 3.13 -8.48 31.65
N ALA A 87 3.72 -7.33 31.97
CA ALA A 87 3.02 -6.09 32.24
C ALA A 87 3.41 -5.02 31.22
N ILE A 88 2.41 -4.46 30.55
CA ILE A 88 2.59 -3.44 29.51
C ILE A 88 2.46 -2.06 30.14
N HIS A 89 3.25 -1.09 29.71
CA HIS A 89 3.18 0.28 30.21
C HIS A 89 1.74 0.83 30.23
N VAL A 90 1.37 1.58 31.27
CA VAL A 90 0.00 2.06 31.52
C VAL A 90 -0.60 2.86 30.36
N SER A 91 0.23 3.44 29.50
CA SER A 91 -0.23 4.10 28.28
C SER A 91 -1.02 3.20 27.34
N ASN A 92 -0.86 1.88 27.39
CA ASN A 92 -1.66 0.95 26.60
C ASN A 92 -3.15 0.98 27.01
N GLU A 93 -3.50 1.53 28.18
CA GLU A 93 -4.89 1.78 28.58
C GLU A 93 -5.60 2.82 27.69
N LEU A 94 -4.88 3.52 26.80
CA LEU A 94 -5.48 4.32 25.73
C LEU A 94 -6.40 3.48 24.81
N ALA A 95 -6.18 2.17 24.68
CA ALA A 95 -7.08 1.27 23.95
C ALA A 95 -8.50 1.23 24.53
N ASN A 96 -8.64 1.53 25.83
CA ASN A 96 -9.93 1.59 26.53
C ASN A 96 -10.61 2.96 26.43
N PHE A 97 -10.00 3.92 25.74
CA PHE A 97 -10.51 5.29 25.60
C PHE A 97 -11.12 5.50 24.21
N TRP A 98 -12.45 5.50 24.10
CA TRP A 98 -13.17 5.67 22.83
C TRP A 98 -13.63 7.11 22.60
N LYS A 99 -13.37 7.64 21.41
CA LYS A 99 -13.92 8.90 20.92
C LYS A 99 -14.87 8.62 19.77
N TYR A 100 -16.18 8.63 20.03
CA TYR A 100 -17.21 8.32 19.02
C TYR A 100 -17.52 9.50 18.10
N GLU A 101 -17.28 10.73 18.57
CA GLU A 101 -17.43 11.93 17.75
C GLU A 101 -16.44 11.91 16.58
N VAL A 102 -16.86 12.47 15.45
CA VAL A 102 -16.04 12.57 14.24
C VAL A 102 -16.00 14.02 13.80
N ASN A 103 -14.79 14.56 13.67
CA ASN A 103 -14.56 15.81 12.95
C ASN A 103 -14.57 15.52 11.45
N GLY A 104 -15.77 15.56 10.87
CA GLY A 104 -15.99 15.20 9.47
C GLY A 104 -15.33 16.16 8.46
N GLY A 105 -14.95 15.59 7.32
CA GLY A 105 -14.29 16.29 6.21
C GLY A 105 -12.77 16.40 6.36
N GLU A 106 -12.11 16.87 5.31
CA GLU A 106 -10.68 17.13 5.31
C GLU A 106 -10.38 18.44 6.03
N LYS A 107 -9.57 18.37 7.08
CA LYS A 107 -9.15 19.53 7.86
C LYS A 107 -7.66 19.46 8.15
N THR A 108 -7.08 20.62 8.37
CA THR A 108 -5.67 20.75 8.76
C THR A 108 -5.55 20.64 10.27
N TYR A 109 -4.64 19.79 10.75
CA TYR A 109 -4.37 19.52 12.16
C TYR A 109 -2.88 19.64 12.47
N THR A 110 -2.59 20.03 13.70
CA THR A 110 -1.32 19.76 14.37
C THR A 110 -1.40 18.46 15.18
N VAL A 111 -0.26 17.92 15.62
CA VAL A 111 -0.22 16.81 16.59
C VAL A 111 -1.01 17.17 17.86
N ASN A 112 -0.88 18.42 18.31
CA ASN A 112 -1.57 18.92 19.50
C ASN A 112 -3.10 18.91 19.32
N ASP A 113 -3.61 19.27 18.14
CA ASP A 113 -5.06 19.26 17.87
C ASP A 113 -5.63 17.85 17.93
N VAL A 114 -4.89 16.86 17.39
CA VAL A 114 -5.28 15.45 17.46
C VAL A 114 -5.31 14.98 18.92
N LEU A 115 -4.25 15.22 19.68
CA LEU A 115 -4.20 14.84 21.11
C LEU A 115 -5.31 15.53 21.91
N ALA A 116 -5.53 16.83 21.70
CA ALA A 116 -6.57 17.62 22.35
C ALA A 116 -7.97 17.05 22.09
N PHE A 117 -8.25 16.67 20.84
CA PHE A 117 -9.55 16.15 20.43
C PHE A 117 -9.95 14.87 21.17
N TYR A 118 -8.98 13.98 21.43
CA TYR A 118 -9.23 12.77 22.22
C TYR A 118 -9.13 13.06 23.72
N LEU A 119 -8.07 13.73 24.19
CA LEU A 119 -7.68 13.67 25.61
C LEU A 119 -8.18 14.83 26.48
N ASN A 120 -8.64 15.97 25.95
CA ASN A 120 -9.04 17.10 26.80
C ASN A 120 -10.25 16.80 27.72
N GLU A 121 -11.13 15.89 27.31
CA GLU A 121 -12.33 15.52 28.06
C GLU A 121 -12.28 14.07 28.58
N ASN A 122 -11.09 13.60 28.98
CA ASN A 122 -10.93 12.24 29.49
C ASN A 122 -11.17 12.12 31.00
N ASN A 123 -11.79 11.00 31.42
CA ASN A 123 -12.05 10.68 32.84
C ASN A 123 -11.07 9.65 33.42
N LYS A 124 -9.96 9.37 32.72
CA LYS A 124 -8.97 8.33 33.06
C LYS A 124 -7.62 8.90 33.51
N GLY A 125 -7.52 10.21 33.68
CA GLY A 125 -6.32 10.90 34.17
C GLY A 125 -5.18 10.93 33.15
N PHE A 126 -5.48 10.80 31.86
CA PHE A 126 -4.49 11.02 30.81
C PHE A 126 -4.24 12.52 30.62
N SER A 127 -2.98 12.87 30.43
CA SER A 127 -2.52 14.19 29.98
C SER A 127 -1.63 13.99 28.76
N TYR A 128 -1.25 15.06 28.10
CA TYR A 128 -0.38 14.95 26.95
C TYR A 128 0.58 16.13 26.81
N GLN A 129 1.65 15.89 26.05
CA GLN A 129 2.67 16.87 25.73
C GLN A 129 3.22 16.62 24.32
N VAL A 130 3.36 17.69 23.53
CA VAL A 130 4.08 17.67 22.26
C VAL A 130 5.45 18.31 22.49
N ILE A 131 6.51 17.65 22.04
CA ILE A 131 7.90 18.06 22.29
C ILE A 131 8.61 18.15 20.95
N GLY A 132 9.03 19.35 20.58
CA GLY A 132 9.55 19.63 19.24
C GLY A 132 8.49 20.18 18.30
N ASP A 133 8.92 20.54 17.10
CA ASP A 133 8.08 21.19 16.08
C ASP A 133 7.56 20.17 15.07
N PHE A 134 6.31 20.31 14.66
CA PHE A 134 5.69 19.46 13.64
C PHE A 134 5.00 20.31 12.59
N ASP A 135 5.08 19.89 11.33
CA ASP A 135 4.33 20.52 10.25
C ASP A 135 2.84 20.27 10.40
N ASN A 136 2.01 21.15 9.84
CA ASN A 136 0.58 20.92 9.77
C ASN A 136 0.27 19.82 8.74
N GLN A 137 -0.69 18.95 9.06
CA GLN A 137 -1.07 17.84 8.18
C GLN A 137 -2.58 17.78 7.98
N GLN A 138 -3.02 17.32 6.81
CA GLN A 138 -4.44 17.14 6.54
C GLN A 138 -4.91 15.76 6.96
N ILE A 139 -6.02 15.72 7.70
CA ILE A 139 -6.67 14.49 8.13
C ILE A 139 -8.15 14.59 7.75
N THR A 140 -8.65 13.55 7.08
CA THR A 140 -10.07 13.40 6.80
C THR A 140 -10.75 12.60 7.91
N ASP A 141 -11.90 13.08 8.39
CA ASP A 141 -12.78 12.37 9.32
C ASP A 141 -12.09 11.88 10.62
N LEU A 142 -11.39 12.78 11.33
CA LEU A 142 -10.74 12.44 12.59
C LEU A 142 -11.76 12.05 13.68
N GLY A 143 -11.72 10.81 14.17
CA GLY A 143 -12.58 10.33 15.26
C GLY A 143 -13.14 8.92 15.03
N ASN A 144 -14.16 8.54 15.80
CA ASN A 144 -14.75 7.19 15.81
C ASN A 144 -13.74 6.05 15.99
N THR A 145 -12.74 6.25 16.83
CA THR A 145 -11.70 5.26 17.15
C THR A 145 -11.30 5.35 18.62
N ASN A 146 -10.41 4.47 19.07
CA ASN A 146 -9.87 4.52 20.43
C ASN A 146 -8.55 5.32 20.51
N GLY A 147 -8.08 5.59 21.72
CA GLY A 147 -6.85 6.34 21.97
C GLY A 147 -5.58 5.65 21.46
N LYS A 148 -5.57 4.32 21.30
CA LYS A 148 -4.44 3.62 20.65
C LYS A 148 -4.42 3.92 19.15
N ASP A 149 -5.58 3.92 18.50
CA ASP A 149 -5.71 4.29 17.09
C ASP A 149 -5.38 5.76 16.85
N MET A 150 -5.65 6.64 17.82
CA MET A 150 -5.17 8.03 17.81
C MET A 150 -3.65 8.10 17.73
N ILE A 151 -2.93 7.36 18.59
CA ILE A 151 -1.46 7.32 18.55
C ILE A 151 -1.00 6.78 17.19
N SER A 152 -1.58 5.69 16.72
CA SER A 152 -1.27 5.13 15.39
C SER A 152 -1.49 6.16 14.28
N LYS A 153 -2.57 6.95 14.33
CA LYS A 153 -2.86 8.01 13.36
C LYS A 153 -1.83 9.14 13.42
N ILE A 154 -1.37 9.54 14.61
CA ILE A 154 -0.29 10.52 14.75
C ILE A 154 0.99 9.98 14.12
N LEU A 155 1.40 8.77 14.50
CA LEU A 155 2.64 8.16 14.01
C LEU A 155 2.60 7.90 12.48
N SER A 156 1.42 7.66 11.90
CA SER A 156 1.28 7.51 10.44
C SER A 156 1.19 8.83 9.68
N THR A 157 0.74 9.90 10.33
CA THR A 157 0.55 11.22 9.71
C THR A 157 1.83 12.07 9.79
N TRP A 158 2.60 11.94 10.88
CA TRP A 158 3.87 12.65 11.08
C TRP A 158 5.03 11.66 11.14
N GLU A 159 5.77 11.54 10.03
CA GLU A 159 6.86 10.56 9.86
C GLU A 159 7.99 10.68 10.90
N ASN A 160 8.16 11.86 11.49
CA ASN A 160 9.17 12.14 12.52
C ASN A 160 8.62 12.07 13.94
N ALA A 161 7.39 11.57 14.16
CA ALA A 161 6.81 11.44 15.49
C ALA A 161 7.33 10.18 16.21
N ILE A 162 7.73 10.36 17.48
CA ILE A 162 8.07 9.28 18.41
C ILE A 162 7.13 9.34 19.60
N PHE A 163 6.48 8.23 19.87
CA PHE A 163 5.66 8.04 21.06
C PHE A 163 6.51 7.47 22.20
N TYR A 164 6.71 8.27 23.24
CA TYR A 164 7.40 7.85 24.45
C TYR A 164 6.71 8.39 25.70
N PRO A 165 5.74 7.65 26.27
CA PRO A 165 4.92 8.11 27.38
C PRO A 165 5.68 8.10 28.70
N ASP A 166 5.17 8.88 29.65
CA ASP A 166 5.53 8.79 31.07
C ASP A 166 4.27 8.63 31.89
N ASN A 167 4.07 7.42 32.40
CA ASN A 167 2.83 7.01 33.01
C ASN A 167 1.63 7.38 32.11
N ARG A 168 0.71 8.20 32.63
CA ARG A 168 -0.47 8.70 31.91
C ARG A 168 -0.24 10.04 31.22
N ASN A 169 0.98 10.56 31.19
CA ASN A 169 1.35 11.68 30.33
C ASN A 169 1.84 11.15 28.98
N ILE A 170 0.99 11.30 27.97
CA ILE A 170 1.24 10.89 26.59
C ILE A 170 2.17 11.92 25.94
N ARG A 171 3.40 11.52 25.62
CA ARG A 171 4.36 12.43 24.98
C ARG A 171 4.64 12.02 23.56
N ILE A 172 4.51 12.98 22.65
CA ILE A 172 4.91 12.84 21.25
C ILE A 172 6.10 13.75 21.02
N TYR A 173 7.24 13.14 20.70
CA TYR A 173 8.48 13.84 20.40
C TYR A 173 8.67 13.94 18.90
N ASN A 174 9.16 15.07 18.41
CA ASN A 174 9.85 15.08 17.14
C ASN A 174 11.15 14.28 17.29
N LYS A 175 11.46 13.44 16.31
CA LYS A 175 12.63 12.56 16.29
C LYS A 175 13.93 13.33 16.56
N LYS A 176 14.08 14.56 16.03
CA LYS A 176 15.27 15.42 16.23
C LYS A 176 15.47 15.84 17.69
N ASP A 177 14.37 16.00 18.41
CA ASP A 177 14.38 16.44 19.81
C ASP A 177 14.49 15.25 20.77
N PHE A 178 14.04 14.07 20.32
CA PHE A 178 14.18 12.81 21.05
C PHE A 178 15.61 12.28 21.02
N TYR A 179 16.23 12.18 19.83
CA TYR A 179 17.55 11.59 19.67
C TYR A 179 18.66 12.63 19.82
N GLN A 180 19.48 12.46 20.85
CA GLN A 180 20.57 13.37 21.17
C GLN A 180 21.88 12.61 21.31
N ASN A 181 22.94 13.12 20.70
CA ASN A 181 24.29 12.62 20.93
C ASN A 181 24.77 13.09 22.32
N LYS A 182 24.85 12.15 23.26
CA LYS A 182 25.30 12.40 24.65
C LYS A 182 26.80 12.15 24.85
N GLY A 183 27.56 12.02 23.78
CA GLY A 183 29.01 11.77 23.81
C GLY A 183 29.40 10.33 24.17
N LYS A 184 28.45 9.41 24.23
CA LYS A 184 28.68 8.00 24.56
C LYS A 184 29.11 7.19 23.34
N ARG A 185 29.83 6.10 23.61
CA ARG A 185 30.44 5.23 22.61
C ARG A 185 29.97 3.79 22.80
N LEU A 186 30.10 3.02 21.73
CA LEU A 186 29.88 1.59 21.72
C LEU A 186 31.02 0.96 20.91
N ASP A 187 32.14 0.71 21.57
CA ASP A 187 33.34 0.16 20.94
C ASP A 187 33.34 -1.37 21.08
N TYR A 188 33.35 -2.10 19.95
CA TYR A 188 33.38 -3.57 19.95
C TYR A 188 34.66 -4.10 20.63
N LEU A 189 34.48 -5.10 21.51
CA LEU A 189 35.48 -5.68 22.43
C LEU A 189 35.93 -4.78 23.59
N HIS A 190 35.35 -3.58 23.74
CA HIS A 190 35.57 -2.73 24.91
C HIS A 190 34.28 -2.48 25.70
N ASP A 191 33.27 -1.88 25.06
CA ASP A 191 31.97 -1.56 25.67
C ASP A 191 30.93 -2.65 25.42
N THR A 192 31.13 -3.45 24.38
CA THR A 192 30.23 -4.52 23.97
C THR A 192 31.01 -5.77 23.60
N SER A 193 30.53 -6.93 24.05
CA SER A 193 31.14 -8.24 23.77
C SER A 193 30.67 -8.83 22.46
N GLU A 194 29.51 -8.39 21.95
CA GLU A 194 28.88 -8.94 20.75
C GLU A 194 28.13 -7.84 20.02
N VAL A 195 28.35 -7.76 18.72
CA VAL A 195 27.69 -6.82 17.82
C VAL A 195 27.27 -7.60 16.57
N GLN A 196 25.98 -7.62 16.29
CA GLN A 196 25.40 -8.20 15.08
C GLN A 196 24.80 -7.08 14.24
N LEU A 197 25.34 -6.83 13.05
CA LEU A 197 24.90 -5.74 12.18
C LEU A 197 24.46 -6.28 10.83
N ASN A 198 23.32 -5.79 10.38
CA ASN A 198 22.91 -5.83 8.99
C ASN A 198 23.15 -4.44 8.38
N ILE A 199 23.96 -4.40 7.32
CA ILE A 199 24.30 -3.18 6.58
C ILE A 199 23.70 -3.31 5.20
N ASP A 200 22.68 -2.50 4.92
CA ASP A 200 21.90 -2.55 3.68
C ASP A 200 22.08 -1.25 2.89
N SER A 201 22.64 -1.36 1.70
CA SER A 201 22.87 -0.24 0.79
C SER A 201 21.71 -0.02 -0.20
N THR A 202 20.71 -0.91 -0.24
CA THR A 202 19.61 -0.83 -1.21
C THR A 202 18.72 0.40 -1.02
N GLY A 203 18.72 0.97 0.19
CA GLY A 203 17.97 2.17 0.53
C GLY A 203 18.73 3.49 0.31
N ILE A 204 19.97 3.47 -0.18
CA ILE A 204 20.71 4.73 -0.42
C ILE A 204 20.00 5.54 -1.49
N ILE A 205 19.74 6.81 -1.19
CA ILE A 205 19.18 7.79 -2.12
C ILE A 205 19.97 9.07 -1.95
N ASN A 206 20.74 9.44 -2.97
CA ASN A 206 21.59 10.62 -2.95
C ASN A 206 21.40 11.53 -4.17
N LYS A 207 20.38 11.24 -4.99
CA LYS A 207 20.05 11.97 -6.20
C LYS A 207 18.56 11.87 -6.52
N ILE A 208 17.86 13.01 -6.66
CA ILE A 208 16.41 13.05 -6.97
C ILE A 208 16.13 14.25 -7.87
N ARG A 209 15.30 14.05 -8.90
CA ARG A 209 14.85 15.12 -9.80
C ARG A 209 13.60 15.76 -9.25
N ALA A 210 13.70 17.03 -8.88
CA ALA A 210 12.57 17.85 -8.49
C ALA A 210 11.86 18.36 -9.75
N ILE A 211 10.55 18.13 -9.82
CA ILE A 211 9.68 18.57 -10.90
C ILE A 211 8.86 19.76 -10.38
N GLY A 212 8.87 20.85 -11.15
CA GLY A 212 8.02 22.01 -10.86
C GLY A 212 6.57 21.72 -11.18
N THR A 213 5.69 22.14 -10.29
CA THR A 213 4.25 21.97 -10.44
C THR A 213 3.70 23.02 -11.39
N GLU A 214 2.72 22.59 -12.16
CA GLU A 214 2.12 23.34 -13.25
C GLU A 214 0.95 24.20 -12.74
N HIS A 215 0.84 25.42 -13.25
CA HIS A 215 -0.28 26.33 -12.99
C HIS A 215 -0.75 26.97 -14.30
N GLU A 216 -2.05 27.26 -14.37
CA GLU A 216 -2.62 27.95 -15.53
C GLU A 216 -2.30 29.45 -15.45
N VAL A 217 -1.71 29.95 -16.52
CA VAL A 217 -1.47 31.37 -16.75
C VAL A 217 -2.35 31.79 -17.90
N THR A 218 -3.27 32.71 -17.63
CA THR A 218 -4.08 33.35 -18.67
C THR A 218 -3.38 34.62 -19.11
N THR A 219 -2.94 34.65 -20.37
CA THR A 219 -2.40 35.86 -20.99
C THR A 219 -3.46 36.50 -21.85
N THR A 220 -3.75 37.76 -21.58
CA THR A 220 -4.72 38.56 -22.33
C THR A 220 -3.97 39.40 -23.36
N THR A 221 -4.14 39.09 -24.65
CA THR A 221 -3.55 39.90 -25.73
C THR A 221 -4.66 40.67 -26.45
N GLU A 222 -4.52 42.00 -26.52
CA GLU A 222 -5.38 42.82 -27.38
C GLU A 222 -4.89 42.73 -28.82
N ILE A 223 -5.71 42.14 -29.71
CA ILE A 223 -5.40 42.04 -31.13
C ILE A 223 -6.32 42.96 -31.91
N THR A 224 -5.74 43.71 -32.85
CA THR A 224 -6.49 44.56 -33.78
C THR A 224 -6.79 43.77 -35.05
N VAL A 225 -8.02 43.27 -35.21
CA VAL A 225 -8.43 42.51 -36.40
C VAL A 225 -8.99 43.46 -37.45
N THR A 226 -8.55 43.28 -38.70
CA THR A 226 -9.04 44.05 -39.86
C THR A 226 -9.65 43.08 -40.88
N ASP A 227 -10.97 42.85 -40.78
CA ASP A 227 -11.68 41.99 -41.73
C ASP A 227 -11.90 42.70 -43.07
N GLY A 228 -11.27 42.20 -44.12
CA GLY A 228 -11.56 42.58 -45.50
C GLY A 228 -12.74 41.75 -46.04
N SER A 229 -13.98 42.22 -45.89
CA SER A 229 -15.14 41.56 -46.49
C SER A 229 -15.69 42.34 -47.69
N SER A 230 -15.33 41.93 -48.92
CA SER A 230 -15.94 42.43 -50.16
C SER A 230 -17.29 41.76 -50.40
N TRP A 231 -18.29 42.48 -50.92
CA TRP A 231 -19.56 41.89 -51.36
C TRP A 231 -19.51 41.50 -52.85
N GLY A 232 -20.27 40.48 -53.24
CA GLY A 232 -20.28 39.94 -54.62
C GLY A 232 -21.65 39.44 -55.06
N TRP A 233 -21.81 39.20 -56.37
CA TRP A 233 -23.06 38.68 -56.94
C TRP A 233 -23.11 37.16 -56.85
N PRO A 234 -24.27 36.54 -56.53
CA PRO A 234 -24.38 35.09 -56.42
C PRO A 234 -24.29 34.38 -57.78
N PHE A 235 -24.53 35.11 -58.87
CA PHE A 235 -24.30 34.70 -60.26
C PHE A 235 -23.35 35.72 -60.94
N PRO A 236 -22.02 35.60 -60.72
CA PRO A 236 -21.03 36.61 -61.13
C PRO A 236 -21.06 36.95 -62.63
N ASP A 237 -21.32 35.96 -63.49
CA ASP A 237 -21.38 36.14 -64.95
C ASP A 237 -22.53 37.04 -65.41
N VAL A 238 -23.59 37.15 -64.58
CA VAL A 238 -24.75 38.03 -64.84
C VAL A 238 -24.58 39.38 -64.15
N GLY A 239 -23.91 39.41 -62.99
CA GLY A 239 -23.79 40.60 -62.16
C GLY A 239 -25.15 41.01 -61.56
N GLU A 240 -25.51 42.30 -61.67
CA GLU A 240 -26.78 42.84 -61.15
C GLU A 240 -28.01 42.31 -61.90
N GLY A 241 -27.89 41.96 -63.19
CA GLY A 241 -29.02 41.47 -63.98
C GLY A 241 -30.21 42.44 -64.06
N LYS A 242 -31.42 41.90 -64.05
CA LYS A 242 -32.69 42.65 -64.04
C LYS A 242 -33.67 42.00 -63.07
N PHE A 243 -34.36 42.82 -62.29
CA PHE A 243 -35.36 42.37 -61.34
C PHE A 243 -36.75 42.90 -61.70
N MET A 244 -37.76 42.04 -61.57
CA MET A 244 -39.15 42.42 -61.49
C MET A 244 -39.46 42.97 -60.09
N GLY A 245 -40.50 43.80 -59.97
CA GLY A 245 -40.90 44.38 -58.68
C GLY A 245 -41.16 43.32 -57.60
N SER A 246 -41.71 42.16 -57.96
CA SER A 246 -41.95 41.04 -57.04
C SER A 246 -40.68 40.39 -56.47
N GLN A 247 -39.52 40.58 -57.09
CA GLN A 247 -38.23 40.01 -56.68
C GLN A 247 -37.42 40.93 -55.76
N LEU A 248 -37.72 42.23 -55.78
CA LEU A 248 -36.98 43.24 -55.03
C LEU A 248 -37.30 43.16 -53.53
N PHE A 249 -36.29 43.46 -52.71
CA PHE A 249 -36.42 43.63 -51.26
C PHE A 249 -37.40 44.78 -50.93
N GLY A 250 -38.18 44.62 -49.85
CA GLY A 250 -39.12 45.62 -49.37
C GLY A 250 -40.51 45.52 -50.00
N VAL A 251 -41.23 46.64 -50.06
CA VAL A 251 -42.59 46.72 -50.61
C VAL A 251 -42.51 47.29 -52.03
N ASN A 252 -42.77 46.45 -53.03
CA ASN A 252 -42.68 46.79 -54.44
C ASN A 252 -43.90 46.25 -55.21
N ALA A 253 -44.21 46.86 -56.36
CA ALA A 253 -45.32 46.44 -57.21
C ALA A 253 -45.15 44.98 -57.68
N GLY A 254 -46.18 44.16 -57.52
CA GLY A 254 -46.14 42.72 -57.80
C GLY A 254 -45.80 41.86 -56.58
N GLY A 255 -45.47 42.46 -55.42
CA GLY A 255 -45.21 41.77 -54.16
C GLY A 255 -46.47 41.55 -53.29
N GLU A 256 -47.65 42.00 -53.72
CA GLU A 256 -48.89 42.04 -52.93
C GLU A 256 -49.43 40.65 -52.56
N PHE A 257 -48.90 39.59 -53.16
CA PHE A 257 -49.21 38.21 -52.78
C PHE A 257 -48.58 37.79 -51.45
N ARG A 258 -47.56 38.52 -50.96
CA ARG A 258 -46.93 38.28 -49.66
C ARG A 258 -47.74 38.93 -48.53
N PRO A 259 -47.77 38.37 -47.32
CA PRO A 259 -48.32 39.05 -46.15
C PRO A 259 -47.72 40.46 -46.00
N ASN A 260 -48.59 41.48 -45.94
CA ASN A 260 -48.23 42.90 -45.87
C ASN A 260 -47.39 43.44 -47.05
N GLY A 261 -47.24 42.69 -48.15
CA GLY A 261 -46.52 43.09 -49.35
C GLY A 261 -45.01 43.27 -49.20
N PHE A 262 -44.43 42.91 -48.03
CA PHE A 262 -43.00 43.06 -47.75
C PHE A 262 -42.22 41.80 -48.12
N HIS A 263 -41.06 41.98 -48.72
CA HIS A 263 -40.10 40.94 -49.08
C HIS A 263 -38.80 41.11 -48.29
N ASP A 264 -38.39 40.07 -47.55
CA ASP A 264 -37.24 40.05 -46.63
C ASP A 264 -35.88 39.82 -47.30
N GLY A 265 -35.86 39.57 -48.61
CA GLY A 265 -34.63 39.35 -49.35
C GLY A 265 -34.72 39.79 -50.80
N LEU A 266 -33.83 39.23 -51.62
CA LEU A 266 -33.73 39.51 -53.05
C LEU A 266 -33.76 38.19 -53.83
N ASP A 267 -34.69 38.09 -54.78
CA ASP A 267 -34.90 36.87 -55.57
C ASP A 267 -34.17 36.94 -56.92
N PHE A 268 -33.33 35.94 -57.18
CA PHE A 268 -32.59 35.74 -58.43
C PHE A 268 -33.22 34.59 -59.23
N GLY A 269 -34.07 34.92 -60.20
CA GLY A 269 -34.79 33.95 -61.03
C GLY A 269 -33.89 33.17 -62.00
N SER A 270 -34.31 31.97 -62.39
CA SER A 270 -33.54 31.13 -63.31
C SER A 270 -33.51 31.66 -64.75
N VAL A 271 -34.50 32.49 -65.11
CA VAL A 271 -34.63 33.10 -66.44
C VAL A 271 -33.85 34.42 -66.55
N ASP A 272 -33.89 35.26 -65.52
CA ASP A 272 -33.24 36.59 -65.51
C ASP A 272 -31.82 36.56 -64.95
N HIS A 273 -31.49 35.58 -64.10
CA HIS A 273 -30.15 35.30 -63.60
C HIS A 273 -29.78 33.84 -63.91
N PRO A 274 -29.50 33.51 -65.20
CA PRO A 274 -29.20 32.15 -65.61
C PRO A 274 -27.88 31.65 -65.01
N GLY A 275 -27.83 30.35 -64.70
CA GLY A 275 -26.68 29.69 -64.07
C GLY A 275 -27.11 28.72 -62.98
N SER A 276 -26.36 27.65 -62.77
CA SER A 276 -26.63 26.71 -61.67
C SER A 276 -25.77 26.98 -60.45
N GLU A 277 -24.57 27.53 -60.59
CA GLU A 277 -23.66 27.78 -59.47
C GLU A 277 -24.12 28.99 -58.64
N VAL A 278 -24.39 28.75 -57.36
CA VAL A 278 -24.67 29.79 -56.38
C VAL A 278 -23.39 30.13 -55.64
N HIS A 279 -22.96 31.39 -55.73
CA HIS A 279 -21.76 31.89 -55.08
C HIS A 279 -22.09 32.67 -53.80
N ALA A 280 -21.21 32.61 -52.81
CA ALA A 280 -21.33 33.40 -51.60
C ALA A 280 -21.24 34.91 -51.92
N VAL A 281 -22.27 35.68 -51.56
CA VAL A 281 -22.30 37.14 -51.72
C VAL A 281 -21.47 37.88 -50.67
N HIS A 282 -21.13 37.20 -49.56
CA HIS A 282 -20.31 37.72 -48.46
C HIS A 282 -19.56 36.57 -47.77
N GLY A 283 -18.32 36.82 -47.36
CA GLY A 283 -17.46 35.83 -46.72
C GLY A 283 -17.73 35.67 -45.23
N GLY A 284 -17.64 34.44 -44.74
CA GLY A 284 -17.90 34.13 -43.34
C GLY A 284 -17.81 32.64 -43.06
N LYS A 285 -18.28 32.23 -41.88
CA LYS A 285 -18.37 30.83 -41.48
C LYS A 285 -19.78 30.31 -41.72
N VAL A 286 -19.92 29.12 -42.29
CA VAL A 286 -21.21 28.45 -42.45
C VAL A 286 -21.75 28.09 -41.07
N ALA A 287 -22.76 28.82 -40.61
CA ALA A 287 -23.35 28.65 -39.29
C ALA A 287 -24.48 27.62 -39.30
N ILE A 288 -25.27 27.56 -40.38
CA ILE A 288 -26.43 26.68 -40.49
C ILE A 288 -26.48 26.08 -41.89
N LYS A 289 -26.75 24.78 -41.97
CA LYS A 289 -27.16 24.06 -43.17
C LYS A 289 -28.33 23.16 -42.77
N SER A 290 -29.54 23.49 -43.20
CA SER A 290 -30.73 22.79 -42.71
C SER A 290 -31.90 22.90 -43.70
N TYR A 291 -33.06 22.36 -43.30
CA TYR A 291 -34.32 22.47 -44.00
C TYR A 291 -35.36 23.12 -43.08
N MET A 292 -36.13 24.08 -43.61
CA MET A 292 -37.27 24.68 -42.91
C MET A 292 -38.43 24.87 -43.88
N GLY A 293 -39.65 24.53 -43.45
CA GLY A 293 -40.86 24.78 -44.25
C GLY A 293 -41.00 26.28 -44.55
N GLY A 294 -41.15 26.64 -45.82
CA GLY A 294 -41.13 28.03 -46.29
C GLY A 294 -39.80 28.43 -46.96
N LEU A 295 -38.65 28.01 -46.41
CA LEU A 295 -37.33 28.33 -46.95
C LEU A 295 -36.76 27.22 -47.86
N GLY A 296 -37.25 25.98 -47.71
CA GLY A 296 -36.64 24.82 -48.35
C GLY A 296 -35.32 24.42 -47.70
N ASN A 297 -34.39 23.84 -48.47
CA ASN A 297 -33.02 23.62 -47.98
C ASN A 297 -32.27 24.94 -48.08
N TYR A 298 -31.66 25.37 -46.97
CA TYR A 298 -31.01 26.67 -46.88
C TYR A 298 -29.66 26.56 -46.17
N VAL A 299 -28.84 27.58 -46.42
CA VAL A 299 -27.54 27.77 -45.75
C VAL A 299 -27.45 29.20 -45.22
N VAL A 300 -26.91 29.35 -44.01
CA VAL A 300 -26.62 30.66 -43.40
C VAL A 300 -25.12 30.80 -43.22
N ILE A 301 -24.57 31.87 -43.77
CA ILE A 301 -23.16 32.26 -43.63
C ILE A 301 -23.10 33.47 -42.71
N SER A 302 -22.34 33.35 -41.63
CA SER A 302 -22.15 34.38 -40.61
C SER A 302 -20.75 34.98 -40.71
N GLY A 303 -20.64 36.28 -40.94
CA GLY A 303 -19.35 36.96 -41.09
C GLY A 303 -19.52 38.48 -41.16
N GLY A 304 -18.51 39.24 -40.70
CA GLY A 304 -18.54 40.72 -40.75
C GLY A 304 -19.74 41.37 -40.06
N GLY A 305 -20.33 40.70 -39.06
CA GLY A 305 -21.54 41.14 -38.36
C GLY A 305 -22.86 40.89 -39.11
N TYR A 306 -22.84 40.13 -40.21
CA TYR A 306 -24.02 39.77 -40.99
C TYR A 306 -24.30 38.27 -40.92
N ASN A 307 -25.58 37.91 -40.98
CA ASN A 307 -26.08 36.58 -41.33
C ASN A 307 -26.69 36.68 -42.73
N VAL A 308 -26.09 35.99 -43.69
CA VAL A 308 -26.56 35.90 -45.07
C VAL A 308 -27.20 34.53 -45.30
N VAL A 309 -28.46 34.55 -45.70
CA VAL A 309 -29.31 33.38 -45.85
C VAL A 309 -29.50 33.11 -47.34
N TYR A 310 -29.23 31.88 -47.78
CA TYR A 310 -29.45 31.42 -49.14
C TYR A 310 -30.48 30.30 -49.09
N GLN A 311 -31.66 30.55 -49.65
CA GLN A 311 -32.80 29.67 -49.56
C GLN A 311 -33.51 29.53 -50.91
N GLU A 312 -34.44 28.58 -50.99
CA GLU A 312 -35.29 28.32 -52.17
C GLU A 312 -34.57 27.85 -53.45
N ALA A 313 -33.23 27.93 -53.51
CA ALA A 313 -32.42 27.48 -54.63
C ALA A 313 -32.24 25.95 -54.73
N PHE A 314 -32.41 25.22 -53.62
CA PHE A 314 -31.91 23.86 -53.46
C PHE A 314 -33.04 22.86 -53.17
N SER A 315 -33.33 21.97 -54.12
CA SER A 315 -34.36 20.93 -53.98
C SER A 315 -34.04 19.90 -52.88
N SER A 316 -32.76 19.72 -52.56
CA SER A 316 -32.27 18.80 -51.53
C SER A 316 -30.96 19.30 -50.91
N ALA A 317 -30.66 18.85 -49.68
CA ALA A 317 -29.43 19.23 -48.98
C ALA A 317 -28.13 18.85 -49.72
N SER A 318 -28.16 17.86 -50.63
CA SER A 318 -27.01 17.46 -51.45
C SER A 318 -26.63 18.50 -52.51
N LYS A 319 -27.52 19.47 -52.80
CA LYS A 319 -27.24 20.60 -53.69
C LYS A 319 -26.45 21.71 -53.00
N ILE A 320 -26.33 21.68 -51.68
CA ILE A 320 -25.49 22.59 -50.90
C ILE A 320 -24.14 21.91 -50.67
N THR A 321 -23.08 22.47 -51.23
CA THR A 321 -21.73 21.86 -51.24
C THR A 321 -20.95 22.09 -49.95
N VAL A 322 -21.22 23.18 -49.25
CA VAL A 322 -20.56 23.56 -47.99
C VAL A 322 -21.22 22.92 -46.77
N ASN A 323 -20.50 22.82 -45.65
CA ASN A 323 -20.95 22.23 -44.39
C ASN A 323 -20.79 23.20 -43.21
N VAL A 324 -21.53 22.98 -42.13
CA VAL A 324 -21.44 23.79 -40.90
C VAL A 324 -20.00 23.76 -40.37
N GLY A 325 -19.45 24.95 -40.14
CA GLY A 325 -18.06 25.15 -39.72
C GLY A 325 -17.10 25.56 -40.85
N ASP A 326 -17.47 25.33 -42.12
CA ASP A 326 -16.64 25.74 -43.26
C ASP A 326 -16.49 27.26 -43.31
N THR A 327 -15.29 27.73 -43.66
CA THR A 327 -15.05 29.15 -43.93
C THR A 327 -15.11 29.37 -45.44
N VAL A 328 -15.95 30.31 -45.86
CA VAL A 328 -16.18 30.64 -47.27
C VAL A 328 -15.84 32.10 -47.52
N LYS A 329 -15.26 32.37 -48.69
CA LYS A 329 -14.96 33.71 -49.18
C LYS A 329 -16.04 34.15 -50.16
N THR A 330 -16.20 35.45 -50.32
CA THR A 330 -17.06 36.02 -51.37
C THR A 330 -16.65 35.49 -52.73
N GLY A 331 -17.62 34.98 -53.50
CA GLY A 331 -17.38 34.36 -54.79
C GLY A 331 -17.07 32.86 -54.73
N ASP A 332 -17.03 32.22 -53.57
CA ASP A 332 -16.92 30.75 -53.50
C ASP A 332 -18.28 30.09 -53.82
N ILE A 333 -18.24 28.92 -54.49
CA ILE A 333 -19.45 28.14 -54.79
C ILE A 333 -19.97 27.48 -53.50
N ILE A 334 -21.20 27.80 -53.10
CA ILE A 334 -21.84 27.26 -51.90
C ILE A 334 -22.92 26.22 -52.20
N GLY A 335 -23.33 26.12 -53.46
CA GLY A 335 -24.27 25.10 -53.91
C GLY A 335 -24.66 25.25 -55.38
N TYR A 336 -25.50 24.34 -55.83
CA TYR A 336 -26.02 24.30 -57.20
C TYR A 336 -27.54 24.45 -57.21
N ARG A 337 -28.05 25.58 -57.70
CA ARG A 337 -29.48 25.85 -57.88
C ARG A 337 -30.07 24.87 -58.88
N ASP A 338 -31.16 24.22 -58.49
CA ASP A 338 -31.97 23.33 -59.32
C ASP A 338 -33.47 23.59 -59.22
N THR A 339 -33.84 24.76 -58.69
CA THR A 339 -35.20 25.30 -58.60
C THR A 339 -35.35 26.55 -59.48
N ASP A 340 -36.54 27.18 -59.44
CA ASP A 340 -36.86 28.33 -60.29
C ASP A 340 -36.17 29.65 -59.88
N HIS A 341 -35.69 29.79 -58.64
CA HIS A 341 -34.97 30.99 -58.18
C HIS A 341 -34.12 30.74 -56.94
N LEU A 342 -33.19 31.67 -56.64
CA LEU A 342 -32.47 31.77 -55.37
C LEU A 342 -32.99 32.98 -54.61
N HIS A 343 -33.35 32.82 -53.34
CA HIS A 343 -33.64 33.93 -52.44
C HIS A 343 -32.44 34.19 -51.53
N VAL A 344 -31.97 35.45 -51.48
CA VAL A 344 -30.90 35.89 -50.58
C VAL A 344 -31.44 36.89 -49.56
N GLY A 345 -31.42 36.52 -48.28
CA GLY A 345 -31.77 37.40 -47.16
C GLY A 345 -30.52 37.84 -46.38
N VAL A 346 -30.53 39.06 -45.84
CA VAL A 346 -29.41 39.57 -45.03
C VAL A 346 -29.93 40.21 -43.73
N THR A 347 -29.34 39.84 -42.59
CA THR A 347 -29.67 40.44 -41.29
C THR A 347 -28.41 40.64 -40.43
N ARG A 348 -28.48 41.53 -39.44
CA ARG A 348 -27.48 41.65 -38.35
C ARG A 348 -27.93 40.98 -37.05
N GLN A 349 -29.17 40.51 -37.00
CA GLN A 349 -29.70 39.78 -35.84
C GLN A 349 -29.42 38.28 -35.97
N ASP A 350 -29.63 37.53 -34.89
CA ASP A 350 -29.65 36.07 -34.94
C ASP A 350 -30.69 35.59 -35.97
N PHE A 351 -30.32 34.62 -36.80
CA PHE A 351 -31.16 34.11 -37.87
C PHE A 351 -32.51 33.56 -37.35
N ASN A 352 -32.52 32.86 -36.22
CA ASN A 352 -33.75 32.28 -35.66
C ASN A 352 -34.71 33.36 -35.16
N VAL A 353 -34.19 34.54 -34.79
CA VAL A 353 -35.01 35.72 -34.48
C VAL A 353 -35.52 36.38 -35.77
N ALA A 354 -34.66 36.53 -36.77
CA ALA A 354 -34.98 37.21 -38.02
C ALA A 354 -36.04 36.49 -38.87
N VAL A 355 -35.98 35.17 -38.95
CA VAL A 355 -36.94 34.35 -39.72
C VAL A 355 -38.38 34.48 -39.19
N GLY A 356 -38.56 34.76 -37.90
CA GLY A 356 -39.88 35.08 -37.33
C GLY A 356 -40.48 36.41 -37.84
N LYS A 357 -39.69 37.22 -38.55
CA LYS A 357 -40.03 38.55 -39.03
C LYS A 357 -39.95 38.69 -40.56
N SER A 358 -39.95 37.59 -41.32
CA SER A 358 -39.85 37.57 -42.79
C SER A 358 -40.86 38.45 -43.53
N PHE A 359 -41.98 38.81 -42.91
CA PHE A 359 -43.01 39.69 -43.50
C PHE A 359 -43.17 41.03 -42.76
N THR A 360 -42.17 41.43 -41.96
CA THR A 360 -42.21 42.64 -41.12
C THR A 360 -41.14 43.64 -41.53
N ASN A 361 -41.56 44.86 -41.88
CA ASN A 361 -40.66 45.96 -42.24
C ASN A 361 -40.21 46.76 -41.00
N ASP A 362 -39.40 46.17 -40.13
CA ASP A 362 -38.90 46.80 -38.89
C ASP A 362 -37.37 47.00 -38.86
N GLY A 363 -36.70 46.81 -40.00
CA GLY A 363 -35.25 46.89 -40.13
C GLY A 363 -34.50 45.64 -39.68
N THR A 364 -35.21 44.55 -39.33
CA THR A 364 -34.58 43.25 -39.05
C THR A 364 -33.88 42.69 -40.28
N TRP A 365 -34.49 42.81 -41.45
CA TRP A 365 -33.90 42.43 -42.74
C TRP A 365 -33.35 43.66 -43.46
N LEU A 366 -32.21 43.48 -44.13
CA LEU A 366 -31.47 44.52 -44.84
C LEU A 366 -31.53 44.26 -46.34
N ASN A 367 -31.52 45.33 -47.13
CA ASN A 367 -31.58 45.25 -48.59
C ASN A 367 -30.29 44.61 -49.17
N PRO A 368 -30.34 43.37 -49.69
CA PRO A 368 -29.16 42.71 -50.25
C PRO A 368 -28.64 43.43 -51.50
N LEU A 369 -29.53 44.05 -52.29
CA LEU A 369 -29.17 44.78 -53.51
C LEU A 369 -28.26 45.98 -53.18
N ASP A 370 -28.61 46.75 -52.16
CA ASP A 370 -27.82 47.91 -51.74
C ASP A 370 -26.47 47.48 -51.15
N LEU A 371 -26.45 46.39 -50.37
CA LEU A 371 -25.23 45.87 -49.77
C LEU A 371 -24.23 45.37 -50.83
N ILE A 372 -24.72 44.62 -51.82
CA ILE A 372 -23.87 44.11 -52.91
C ILE A 372 -23.34 45.27 -53.78
N LYS A 373 -24.17 46.28 -54.08
CA LYS A 373 -23.77 47.43 -54.92
C LYS A 373 -22.82 48.40 -54.21
N SER A 374 -23.01 48.61 -52.92
CA SER A 374 -22.20 49.55 -52.13
C SER A 374 -20.88 48.94 -51.64
N GLY A 375 -20.71 47.62 -51.73
CA GLY A 375 -19.56 46.92 -51.15
C GLY A 375 -19.61 46.83 -49.62
N GLY A 376 -20.78 47.11 -49.01
CA GLY A 376 -20.95 47.24 -47.57
C GLY A 376 -20.34 48.51 -46.98
N THR A 377 -20.64 48.81 -45.71
CA THR A 377 -19.86 49.81 -44.96
C THR A 377 -18.45 49.25 -44.80
N GLY A 378 -17.43 49.99 -45.25
CA GLY A 378 -16.03 49.59 -45.32
C GLY A 378 -15.41 49.09 -43.99
N PRO A 379 -14.10 48.78 -43.98
CA PRO A 379 -13.47 47.97 -42.94
C PRO A 379 -13.71 48.55 -41.55
N THR A 380 -14.18 47.71 -40.63
CA THR A 380 -14.35 48.06 -39.22
C THR A 380 -13.29 47.37 -38.39
N THR A 381 -12.34 48.14 -37.87
CA THR A 381 -11.41 47.69 -36.84
C THR A 381 -12.16 47.52 -35.53
N HIS A 382 -12.06 46.33 -34.95
CA HIS A 382 -12.49 46.04 -33.59
C HIS A 382 -11.33 45.40 -32.83
N THR A 383 -11.24 45.73 -31.55
CA THR A 383 -10.26 45.13 -30.63
C THR A 383 -10.92 43.88 -30.07
N GLU A 384 -10.33 42.73 -30.36
CA GLU A 384 -10.71 41.48 -29.71
C GLU A 384 -9.71 41.15 -28.63
N THR A 385 -10.22 40.56 -27.55
CA THR A 385 -9.43 40.08 -26.44
C THR A 385 -9.27 38.57 -26.62
N GLU A 386 -8.08 38.13 -27.05
CA GLU A 386 -7.76 36.71 -27.03
C GLU A 386 -7.23 36.36 -25.64
N GLU A 387 -7.94 35.46 -24.95
CA GLU A 387 -7.47 34.81 -23.73
C GLU A 387 -6.78 33.51 -24.14
N GLU A 388 -5.46 33.52 -24.16
CA GLU A 388 -4.66 32.30 -24.30
C GLU A 388 -4.39 31.77 -22.90
N THR A 389 -4.89 30.58 -22.60
CA THR A 389 -4.62 29.89 -21.34
C THR A 389 -3.55 28.84 -21.64
N HIS A 390 -2.37 29.01 -21.06
CA HIS A 390 -1.29 28.05 -21.16
C HIS A 390 -0.79 27.65 -19.78
N THR A 391 -0.13 26.51 -19.72
CA THR A 391 0.36 25.96 -18.46
C THR A 391 1.83 26.33 -18.27
N GLU A 392 2.18 26.96 -17.15
CA GLU A 392 3.57 27.26 -16.76
C GLU A 392 3.94 26.53 -15.47
N LYS A 393 5.21 26.20 -15.29
CA LYS A 393 5.72 25.65 -14.03
C LYS A 393 6.11 26.76 -13.07
N TYR A 394 5.88 26.57 -11.77
CA TYR A 394 6.36 27.50 -10.73
C TYR A 394 7.90 27.63 -10.72
N PHE A 395 8.61 26.57 -11.11
CA PHE A 395 10.06 26.55 -11.32
C PHE A 395 10.45 25.47 -12.31
N ASP A 396 11.58 25.65 -13.00
CA ASP A 396 12.14 24.62 -13.89
C ASP A 396 12.55 23.38 -13.11
N ASP A 397 12.41 22.20 -13.73
CA ASP A 397 12.90 20.94 -13.17
C ASP A 397 14.41 21.03 -12.85
N PHE A 398 14.83 20.50 -11.71
CA PHE A 398 16.23 20.54 -11.32
C PHE A 398 16.67 19.29 -10.58
N MET A 399 17.98 19.01 -10.64
CA MET A 399 18.59 17.90 -9.91
C MET A 399 19.02 18.33 -8.52
N VAL A 400 18.62 17.55 -7.53
CA VAL A 400 19.16 17.62 -6.17
C VAL A 400 20.10 16.43 -5.99
N GLU A 401 21.33 16.71 -5.56
CA GLU A 401 22.38 15.71 -5.37
C GLU A 401 23.11 15.96 -4.05
N ASP A 402 23.62 14.88 -3.45
CA ASP A 402 24.58 14.93 -2.35
C ASP A 402 25.94 14.42 -2.81
N LYS A 403 26.87 15.35 -3.04
CA LYS A 403 28.17 15.05 -3.65
C LYS A 403 29.06 14.18 -2.77
N ASP A 404 28.94 14.31 -1.45
CA ASP A 404 29.78 13.57 -0.50
C ASP A 404 29.34 12.11 -0.44
N SER A 405 28.03 11.85 -0.39
CA SER A 405 27.46 10.51 -0.50
C SER A 405 27.77 9.88 -1.86
N ILE A 406 27.63 10.63 -2.96
CA ILE A 406 27.96 10.13 -4.31
C ILE A 406 29.44 9.77 -4.41
N ALA A 407 30.34 10.60 -3.87
CA ALA A 407 31.77 10.31 -3.86
C ALA A 407 32.11 9.04 -3.06
N LYS A 408 31.33 8.74 -2.01
CA LYS A 408 31.55 7.59 -1.12
C LYS A 408 30.91 6.31 -1.64
N TRP A 409 29.70 6.39 -2.21
CA TRP A 409 28.84 5.24 -2.49
C TRP A 409 28.42 5.09 -3.95
N GLY A 410 28.76 6.05 -4.81
CA GLY A 410 28.28 6.12 -6.20
C GLY A 410 26.90 6.79 -6.31
N GLU A 411 26.40 6.92 -7.54
CA GLU A 411 25.08 7.49 -7.80
C GLU A 411 23.96 6.48 -7.48
N HIS A 412 23.04 6.88 -6.59
CA HIS A 412 21.84 6.12 -6.25
C HIS A 412 20.61 7.03 -6.41
N PRO A 413 20.06 7.13 -7.62
CA PRO A 413 18.92 7.98 -7.90
C PRO A 413 17.59 7.36 -7.43
N ALA A 414 16.67 8.19 -6.95
CA ALA A 414 15.26 7.79 -6.76
C ALA A 414 14.34 8.40 -7.83
N ALA A 415 13.06 8.04 -7.77
CA ALA A 415 12.05 8.54 -8.69
C ALA A 415 11.93 10.07 -8.63
N ASP A 416 11.57 10.67 -9.77
CA ASP A 416 11.26 12.09 -9.88
C ASP A 416 10.19 12.49 -8.85
N MET A 417 10.37 13.65 -8.23
CA MET A 417 9.54 14.13 -7.13
C MET A 417 8.87 15.44 -7.53
N SER A 418 7.55 15.48 -7.40
CA SER A 418 6.69 16.65 -7.59
C SER A 418 5.76 16.77 -6.39
N ASP A 419 5.48 17.99 -5.94
CA ASP A 419 4.57 18.21 -4.81
C ASP A 419 3.93 19.60 -4.90
N ASP A 420 2.60 19.63 -5.10
CA ASP A 420 1.78 20.82 -5.35
C ASP A 420 1.80 21.84 -4.20
N ARG A 421 2.36 21.47 -3.03
CA ARG A 421 2.52 22.38 -1.90
C ARG A 421 3.68 23.36 -2.09
N PHE A 422 4.62 23.08 -2.99
CA PHE A 422 5.83 23.87 -3.17
C PHE A 422 5.79 24.65 -4.48
N HIS A 423 5.74 25.98 -4.35
CA HIS A 423 5.82 26.93 -5.47
C HIS A 423 7.17 27.65 -5.52
N ASP A 424 8.10 27.31 -4.62
CA ASP A 424 9.46 27.88 -4.55
C ASP A 424 10.50 26.77 -4.67
N LYS A 425 11.50 27.02 -5.52
CA LYS A 425 12.58 26.07 -5.82
C LYS A 425 13.36 25.66 -4.58
N ASN A 426 13.69 26.58 -3.68
CA ASN A 426 14.50 26.27 -2.50
C ASN A 426 13.72 25.45 -1.47
N ALA A 427 12.43 25.73 -1.31
CA ALA A 427 11.55 24.94 -0.47
C ALA A 427 11.40 23.50 -1.00
N MET A 428 11.24 23.34 -2.31
CA MET A 428 11.25 22.02 -2.95
C MET A 428 12.60 21.32 -2.79
N GLU A 429 13.72 22.03 -2.93
CA GLU A 429 15.06 21.46 -2.72
C GLU A 429 15.23 20.96 -1.27
N ALA A 430 14.83 21.74 -0.28
CA ALA A 430 14.91 21.34 1.13
C ALA A 430 14.03 20.10 1.41
N TYR A 431 12.83 20.05 0.83
CA TYR A 431 11.95 18.88 0.93
C TYR A 431 12.58 17.64 0.27
N VAL A 432 13.11 17.75 -0.94
CA VAL A 432 13.78 16.65 -1.64
C VAL A 432 15.02 16.17 -0.86
N ARG A 433 15.85 17.08 -0.34
CA ARG A 433 16.99 16.74 0.52
C ARG A 433 16.56 16.02 1.78
N SER A 434 15.39 16.35 2.33
CA SER A 434 14.84 15.61 3.47
C SER A 434 14.58 14.15 3.13
N LYS A 435 14.36 13.77 1.87
CA LYS A 435 14.11 12.38 1.46
C LYS A 435 15.38 11.60 1.11
N PHE A 436 16.56 12.20 1.27
CA PHE A 436 17.83 11.51 1.04
C PHE A 436 18.15 10.51 2.14
N GLN A 437 18.72 9.38 1.71
CA GLN A 437 19.38 8.42 2.57
C GLN A 437 20.84 8.32 2.12
N LEU A 438 21.69 9.11 2.76
CA LEU A 438 23.06 9.34 2.31
C LEU A 438 24.06 8.24 2.72
N GLU A 439 23.66 7.40 3.67
CA GLU A 439 24.48 6.31 4.21
C GLU A 439 23.69 4.99 4.15
N PRO A 440 24.37 3.84 4.02
CA PRO A 440 23.74 2.53 4.16
C PRO A 440 22.95 2.43 5.46
N LEU A 441 21.80 1.76 5.41
CA LEU A 441 21.03 1.41 6.60
C LEU A 441 21.83 0.42 7.42
N ILE A 442 22.13 0.78 8.66
CA ILE A 442 22.71 -0.07 9.68
C ILE A 442 21.61 -0.37 10.67
N SER A 443 21.27 -1.65 10.79
CA SER A 443 20.36 -2.15 11.80
C SER A 443 21.02 -3.35 12.49
N GLY A 444 20.67 -3.62 13.74
CA GLY A 444 21.28 -4.75 14.42
C GLY A 444 21.10 -4.75 15.91
N THR A 445 21.88 -5.59 16.58
CA THR A 445 21.92 -5.69 18.03
C THR A 445 23.34 -5.59 18.55
N ALA A 446 23.47 -5.13 19.80
CA ALA A 446 24.72 -5.17 20.54
C ALA A 446 24.47 -5.55 22.00
N ASN A 447 25.31 -6.41 22.55
CA ASN A 447 25.23 -6.80 23.96
C ASN A 447 26.25 -5.98 24.76
N GLU A 448 25.79 -5.07 25.61
CA GLU A 448 26.67 -4.27 26.46
C GLU A 448 27.44 -5.16 27.44
N SER A 449 28.73 -4.87 27.61
CA SER A 449 29.58 -5.58 28.57
C SER A 449 29.19 -5.30 30.02
N SER A 450 28.43 -4.24 30.28
CA SER A 450 27.89 -3.88 31.58
C SER A 450 26.37 -3.89 31.61
N ASN A 451 25.78 -4.33 32.71
CA ASN A 451 24.34 -4.22 32.97
C ASN A 451 23.99 -2.78 33.40
N ILE A 452 23.85 -1.88 32.43
CA ILE A 452 23.49 -0.48 32.65
C ILE A 452 22.23 -0.18 31.84
N LYS A 453 21.27 0.52 32.45
CA LYS A 453 20.10 1.00 31.73
C LYS A 453 20.54 2.01 30.66
N PRO A 454 20.19 1.82 29.38
CA PRO A 454 20.48 2.81 28.34
C PRO A 454 19.71 4.10 28.59
N ASP A 455 20.30 5.24 28.21
CA ASP A 455 19.53 6.48 28.24
C ASP A 455 18.60 6.51 27.03
N ILE A 456 17.32 6.75 27.27
CA ILE A 456 16.34 6.89 26.20
C ILE A 456 16.74 8.05 25.27
N GLY A 457 16.55 7.82 23.97
CA GLY A 457 16.83 8.81 22.93
C GLY A 457 18.31 9.15 22.79
N GLU A 458 19.22 8.23 23.13
CA GLU A 458 20.65 8.48 22.93
C GLU A 458 21.15 8.00 21.56
N ILE A 459 22.00 8.83 20.94
CA ILE A 459 22.84 8.43 19.81
C ILE A 459 24.21 8.06 20.38
N ARG A 460 24.75 6.91 19.94
CA ARG A 460 26.08 6.44 20.30
C ARG A 460 26.96 6.30 19.07
N ARG A 461 28.24 6.61 19.21
CA ARG A 461 29.24 6.31 18.18
C ARG A 461 29.64 4.83 18.29
N LEU A 462 29.26 4.05 17.29
CA LEU A 462 29.63 2.64 17.14
C LEU A 462 30.98 2.53 16.41
N GLU A 463 31.90 1.76 16.98
CA GLU A 463 33.19 1.44 16.34
C GLU A 463 33.45 -0.06 16.34
N VAL A 464 33.58 -0.63 15.14
CA VAL A 464 33.97 -2.03 14.92
C VAL A 464 35.29 -2.05 14.16
N LYS A 465 36.39 -2.04 14.93
CA LYS A 465 37.76 -1.90 14.40
C LYS A 465 38.15 -2.97 13.38
N THR A 466 37.66 -4.20 13.55
CA THR A 466 37.97 -5.35 12.68
C THR A 466 37.53 -5.14 11.24
N VAL A 467 36.40 -4.45 11.03
CA VAL A 467 35.86 -4.11 9.70
C VAL A 467 36.01 -2.62 9.36
N LYS A 468 36.75 -1.87 10.18
CA LYS A 468 36.94 -0.40 10.05
C LYS A 468 35.62 0.37 9.94
N LEU A 469 34.57 -0.10 10.62
CA LEU A 469 33.28 0.58 10.66
C LEU A 469 33.28 1.58 11.81
N VAL A 470 33.02 2.85 11.49
CA VAL A 470 32.78 3.93 12.44
C VAL A 470 31.55 4.68 12.00
N THR A 471 30.52 4.72 12.84
CA THR A 471 29.25 5.35 12.50
C THR A 471 28.49 5.77 13.76
N GLU A 472 27.48 6.62 13.60
CA GLU A 472 26.53 6.93 14.66
C GLU A 472 25.31 6.01 14.54
N VAL A 473 24.84 5.51 15.68
CA VAL A 473 23.64 4.67 15.78
C VAL A 473 22.74 5.21 16.89
N MET A 474 21.44 5.22 16.61
CA MET A 474 20.39 5.43 17.60
C MET A 474 20.10 4.13 18.32
N ILE A 475 19.86 4.22 19.62
CA ILE A 475 19.32 3.11 20.40
C ILE A 475 17.79 3.13 20.25
N VAL A 476 17.27 2.29 19.36
CA VAL A 476 15.84 2.20 19.04
C VAL A 476 15.11 1.13 19.86
N GLY A 477 15.85 0.37 20.68
CA GLY A 477 15.28 -0.60 21.59
C GLY A 477 16.33 -1.14 22.57
N PHE A 478 15.87 -1.74 23.66
CA PHE A 478 16.73 -2.48 24.56
C PHE A 478 15.96 -3.52 25.39
N THR A 479 16.70 -4.52 25.87
CA THR A 479 16.31 -5.42 26.96
C THR A 479 17.30 -5.25 28.10
N TRP A 480 16.80 -4.82 29.27
CA TRP A 480 17.62 -4.53 30.45
C TRP A 480 17.17 -5.37 31.65
N TYR A 481 18.13 -5.94 32.37
CA TYR A 481 17.92 -6.79 33.54
C TYR A 481 18.38 -6.10 34.83
N PRO A 482 17.56 -5.21 35.44
CA PRO A 482 17.98 -4.33 36.55
C PRO A 482 18.50 -5.03 37.80
N PHE A 483 18.12 -6.29 38.00
CA PHE A 483 18.40 -7.04 39.22
C PHE A 483 19.42 -8.18 39.00
N ASP A 484 19.87 -8.40 37.77
CA ASP A 484 20.85 -9.43 37.44
C ASP A 484 22.08 -8.81 36.77
N PRO A 485 23.12 -8.49 37.54
CA PRO A 485 24.35 -7.91 36.99
C PRO A 485 25.14 -8.90 36.12
N THR A 486 24.80 -10.20 36.15
CA THR A 486 25.45 -11.22 35.31
C THR A 486 24.88 -11.24 33.89
N GLN A 487 23.69 -10.68 33.68
CA GLN A 487 23.07 -10.56 32.38
C GLN A 487 23.44 -9.25 31.70
N GLN A 488 23.67 -9.33 30.39
CA GLN A 488 24.04 -8.18 29.57
C GLN A 488 22.78 -7.40 29.15
N THR A 489 22.94 -6.09 28.98
CA THR A 489 21.89 -5.27 28.36
C THR A 489 22.00 -5.43 26.86
N GLN A 490 20.95 -5.91 26.21
CA GLN A 490 20.90 -6.00 24.75
C GLN A 490 20.33 -4.69 24.21
N LEU A 491 21.00 -4.10 23.23
CA LEU A 491 20.59 -2.89 22.53
C LEU A 491 20.14 -3.26 21.12
N THR A 492 19.09 -2.61 20.64
CA THR A 492 18.70 -2.60 19.22
C THR A 492 19.16 -1.29 18.60
N LEU A 493 19.94 -1.40 17.54
CA LEU A 493 20.64 -0.30 16.89
C LEU A 493 19.99 0.01 15.54
N ASN A 494 19.91 1.31 15.21
CA ASN A 494 19.50 1.77 13.89
C ASN A 494 20.18 3.10 13.55
N ASN A 495 20.49 3.38 12.27
CA ASN A 495 21.00 4.68 11.82
C ASN A 495 20.06 5.41 10.84
N LEU A 496 18.79 4.98 10.69
CA LEU A 496 17.83 5.60 9.76
C LEU A 496 17.78 7.13 9.94
N PRO A 497 18.04 7.93 8.88
CA PRO A 497 17.93 9.38 8.96
C PRO A 497 16.50 9.83 9.33
N TYR A 498 16.40 11.11 9.71
CA TYR A 498 15.24 11.80 10.30
C TYR A 498 13.91 11.77 9.52
N SER A 499 13.83 11.03 8.41
CA SER A 499 12.75 11.14 7.42
C SER A 499 12.37 9.85 6.71
N ILE A 500 12.91 8.69 7.11
CA ILE A 500 12.57 7.42 6.45
C ILE A 500 12.31 6.35 7.51
N LEU A 501 11.08 6.32 8.02
CA LEU A 501 10.52 5.17 8.73
C LEU A 501 9.26 4.69 8.01
N ARG A 502 9.51 3.80 7.04
CA ARG A 502 8.73 2.65 6.55
C ARG A 502 7.29 2.80 5.99
N ASN A 503 7.09 2.00 4.94
CA ASN A 503 6.00 1.99 3.97
C ASN A 503 4.89 0.95 4.22
N ASN A 504 4.77 0.29 5.38
CA ASN A 504 3.88 -0.89 5.49
C ASN A 504 2.61 -0.71 6.34
N THR A 505 2.48 0.33 7.14
CA THR A 505 1.23 0.62 7.90
C THR A 505 0.32 1.63 7.17
N ASN A 506 0.88 2.43 6.26
CA ASN A 506 0.20 3.57 5.65
C ASN A 506 -0.69 3.22 4.44
N ILE A 507 -0.44 2.10 3.75
CA ILE A 507 -1.21 1.71 2.57
C ILE A 507 -2.62 1.22 2.96
N LEU A 508 -2.72 0.34 3.96
CA LEU A 508 -4.00 -0.16 4.47
C LEU A 508 -4.85 0.95 5.09
N GLN A 509 -4.23 1.92 5.75
CA GLN A 509 -4.92 3.02 6.41
C GLN A 509 -5.41 4.08 5.40
N LYS A 510 -4.56 4.51 4.45
CA LYS A 510 -4.99 5.39 3.35
C LYS A 510 -6.06 4.73 2.46
N MET A 511 -5.98 3.41 2.24
CA MET A 511 -7.01 2.66 1.49
C MET A 511 -8.35 2.58 2.25
N ASN A 512 -8.34 2.45 3.57
CA ASN A 512 -9.57 2.49 4.39
C ASN A 512 -10.21 3.88 4.41
N GLU A 513 -9.40 4.95 4.42
CA GLU A 513 -9.89 6.33 4.33
C GLU A 513 -10.52 6.62 2.96
N ILE A 514 -9.88 6.18 1.87
CA ILE A 514 -10.44 6.25 0.51
C ILE A 514 -11.72 5.42 0.39
N SER A 515 -11.74 4.18 0.91
CA SER A 515 -12.92 3.32 0.89
C SER A 515 -14.09 3.95 1.66
N THR A 516 -13.83 4.60 2.80
CA THR A 516 -14.86 5.26 3.61
C THR A 516 -15.41 6.50 2.91
N SER A 517 -14.54 7.30 2.27
CA SER A 517 -14.92 8.49 1.50
C SER A 517 -15.76 8.14 0.27
N VAL A 518 -15.39 7.08 -0.45
CA VAL A 518 -16.14 6.57 -1.61
C VAL A 518 -17.52 6.03 -1.17
N THR A 519 -17.61 5.24 -0.10
CA THR A 519 -18.89 4.73 0.42
C THR A 519 -19.82 5.85 0.88
N LYS A 520 -19.31 6.90 1.53
CA LYS A 520 -20.10 8.08 1.92
C LYS A 520 -20.64 8.85 0.71
N THR A 521 -19.84 9.01 -0.33
CA THR A 521 -20.24 9.70 -1.57
C THR A 521 -21.33 8.92 -2.32
N ILE A 522 -21.22 7.60 -2.37
CA ILE A 522 -22.22 6.71 -2.99
C ILE A 522 -23.53 6.68 -2.17
N THR A 523 -23.45 6.72 -0.83
CA THR A 523 -24.63 6.76 0.05
C THR A 523 -25.44 8.05 -0.12
N LYS A 524 -24.78 9.18 -0.43
CA LYS A 524 -25.45 10.45 -0.77
C LYS A 524 -26.16 10.42 -2.12
N LEU A 525 -25.74 9.57 -3.06
CA LEU A 525 -26.25 9.56 -4.43
C LEU A 525 -27.46 8.63 -4.64
N ASN A 526 -27.64 7.57 -3.85
CA ASN A 526 -28.54 6.47 -4.25
C ASN A 526 -29.63 6.03 -3.26
N GLY A 527 -29.93 6.78 -2.19
CA GLY A 527 -31.19 6.58 -1.44
C GLY A 527 -31.48 5.15 -0.94
N GLY A 528 -30.45 4.37 -0.62
CA GLY A 528 -30.58 3.09 0.09
C GLY A 528 -30.76 1.85 -0.80
N ASN A 529 -29.65 1.26 -1.26
CA ASN A 529 -29.44 -0.20 -1.21
C ASN A 529 -27.93 -0.50 -1.34
N THR A 530 -27.21 -0.43 -0.22
CA THR A 530 -25.74 -0.30 -0.17
C THR A 530 -24.96 -1.61 -0.03
N ARG A 531 -25.59 -2.74 0.32
CA ARG A 531 -24.88 -3.99 0.64
C ARG A 531 -24.30 -4.74 -0.58
N GLU A 532 -25.00 -4.70 -1.70
CA GLU A 532 -24.59 -5.43 -2.91
C GLU A 532 -23.50 -4.66 -3.67
N LEU A 533 -23.58 -3.32 -3.66
CA LEU A 533 -22.53 -2.43 -4.13
C LEU A 533 -21.28 -2.46 -3.24
N GLU A 534 -21.38 -2.51 -1.91
CA GLU A 534 -20.22 -2.73 -1.03
C GLU A 534 -19.51 -4.05 -1.33
N LYS A 535 -20.27 -5.14 -1.54
CA LYS A 535 -19.71 -6.44 -1.92
C LYS A 535 -19.07 -6.40 -3.31
N THR A 536 -19.70 -5.74 -4.27
CA THR A 536 -19.21 -5.62 -5.64
C THR A 536 -17.96 -4.75 -5.71
N LEU A 537 -17.92 -3.67 -4.92
CA LEU A 537 -16.77 -2.78 -4.81
C LEU A 537 -15.62 -3.48 -4.07
N LYS A 538 -15.88 -4.21 -2.97
CA LYS A 538 -14.87 -5.10 -2.34
C LYS A 538 -14.31 -6.09 -3.35
N LYS A 539 -15.19 -6.79 -4.07
CA LYS A 539 -14.78 -7.77 -5.10
C LYS A 539 -14.02 -7.13 -6.26
N TYR A 540 -14.39 -5.92 -6.67
CA TYR A 540 -13.70 -5.16 -7.71
C TYR A 540 -12.33 -4.66 -7.22
N ILE A 541 -12.23 -4.23 -5.97
CA ILE A 541 -10.98 -3.86 -5.29
C ILE A 541 -10.07 -5.09 -5.17
N ASP A 542 -10.58 -6.23 -4.69
CA ASP A 542 -9.86 -7.51 -4.63
C ASP A 542 -9.37 -7.92 -6.04
N ASN A 543 -10.20 -7.76 -7.07
CA ASN A 543 -9.84 -8.09 -8.45
C ASN A 543 -8.85 -7.09 -9.08
N LYS A 544 -8.90 -5.80 -8.73
CA LYS A 544 -7.96 -4.77 -9.24
C LYS A 544 -6.62 -4.82 -8.51
N LEU A 545 -6.61 -5.17 -7.22
CA LEU A 545 -5.40 -5.52 -6.47
C LEU A 545 -4.71 -6.76 -7.08
N ASN A 546 -5.48 -7.69 -7.64
CA ASN A 546 -4.95 -8.90 -8.25
C ASN A 546 -4.51 -8.75 -9.72
N ASN A 547 -4.96 -7.72 -10.45
CA ASN A 547 -4.78 -7.63 -11.92
C ASN A 547 -4.05 -6.38 -12.44
N ASN A 548 -3.56 -5.47 -11.58
CA ASN A 548 -2.76 -4.29 -12.00
C ASN A 548 -1.35 -4.26 -11.38
N THR A 549 -0.80 -5.42 -11.06
CA THR A 549 0.60 -5.61 -10.69
C THR A 549 1.43 -5.76 -11.98
N PRO A 550 2.35 -4.85 -12.33
CA PRO A 550 3.64 -5.29 -12.83
C PRO A 550 4.25 -6.11 -11.68
N THR A 551 4.27 -7.43 -11.83
CA THR A 551 4.87 -8.43 -10.93
C THR A 551 5.80 -7.87 -9.85
N THR A 552 5.26 -7.52 -8.66
CA THR A 552 5.84 -7.66 -7.31
C THR A 552 5.08 -6.78 -6.29
N PRO A 553 4.25 -7.37 -5.41
CA PRO A 553 3.70 -6.68 -4.25
C PRO A 553 4.68 -6.73 -3.07
N ASP A 554 4.99 -5.60 -2.43
CA ASP A 554 5.51 -5.57 -1.05
C ASP A 554 4.32 -5.79 -0.07
N ILE A 555 3.70 -6.97 -0.20
CA ILE A 555 3.32 -7.81 0.94
C ILE A 555 4.62 -7.96 1.75
N PRO A 556 4.64 -8.00 3.10
CA PRO A 556 5.86 -8.36 3.84
C PRO A 556 6.45 -9.55 3.11
N LYS A 557 7.61 -9.35 2.44
CA LYS A 557 8.08 -10.29 1.40
C LYS A 557 7.78 -11.68 1.92
N PRO A 558 6.97 -12.53 1.24
CA PRO A 558 6.83 -13.90 1.69
C PRO A 558 8.25 -14.35 1.86
N GLN A 559 8.64 -14.56 3.12
CA GLN A 559 10.01 -14.79 3.49
C GLN A 559 10.41 -15.93 2.57
N HIS A 560 11.33 -15.70 1.62
CA HIS A 560 11.76 -16.79 0.76
C HIS A 560 12.33 -17.80 1.73
N ILE A 561 11.54 -18.83 2.03
CA ILE A 561 11.87 -19.74 3.11
C ILE A 561 13.14 -20.49 2.70
N GLY A 562 13.32 -20.68 1.40
CA GLY A 562 14.24 -21.61 0.79
C GLY A 562 13.51 -22.91 0.46
N LYS A 563 14.20 -23.82 -0.22
CA LYS A 563 13.72 -25.19 -0.48
C LYS A 563 13.59 -25.94 0.85
N ILE A 564 12.48 -26.63 1.06
CA ILE A 564 12.33 -27.60 2.15
C ILE A 564 12.55 -28.98 1.56
N ILE A 565 13.52 -29.71 2.08
CA ILE A 565 13.86 -31.06 1.64
C ILE A 565 13.76 -32.04 2.78
N ASP A 566 13.56 -33.31 2.45
CA ASP A 566 13.75 -34.41 3.36
C ASP A 566 14.70 -35.46 2.78
N VAL A 567 15.58 -35.97 3.65
CA VAL A 567 16.71 -36.82 3.27
C VAL A 567 16.91 -37.96 4.25
N SER A 568 17.53 -39.02 3.76
CA SER A 568 17.79 -40.26 4.48
C SER A 568 19.10 -40.89 3.99
N GLU A 569 19.34 -42.14 4.35
CA GLU A 569 20.43 -42.95 3.78
C GLU A 569 20.39 -43.06 2.24
N TRP A 570 19.23 -42.85 1.61
CA TRP A 570 19.06 -42.96 0.16
C TRP A 570 19.80 -41.89 -0.65
N GLN A 571 20.13 -40.75 -0.02
CA GLN A 571 20.89 -39.67 -0.65
C GLN A 571 22.42 -39.87 -0.56
N GLY A 572 22.88 -40.93 0.11
CA GLY A 572 24.30 -41.27 0.19
C GLY A 572 25.12 -40.23 0.94
N ILE A 573 26.20 -39.74 0.30
CA ILE A 573 27.06 -38.68 0.86
C ILE A 573 26.54 -37.33 0.35
N ILE A 574 26.24 -36.43 1.27
CA ILE A 574 25.68 -35.10 0.99
C ILE A 574 26.73 -34.02 1.25
N ASP A 575 26.95 -33.15 0.28
CA ASP A 575 27.75 -31.93 0.44
C ASP A 575 26.88 -30.81 1.04
N TRP A 576 26.79 -30.79 2.37
CA TRP A 576 25.94 -29.88 3.12
C TRP A 576 26.21 -28.38 2.87
N PRO A 577 27.47 -27.90 2.77
CA PRO A 577 27.74 -26.53 2.33
C PRO A 577 27.08 -26.17 0.99
N SER A 578 27.14 -27.07 0.00
CA SER A 578 26.47 -26.86 -1.29
C SER A 578 24.95 -26.89 -1.18
N VAL A 579 24.39 -27.73 -0.31
CA VAL A 579 22.93 -27.77 -0.03
C VAL A 579 22.45 -26.44 0.55
N ILE A 580 23.14 -25.92 1.57
CA ILE A 580 22.79 -24.63 2.20
C ILE A 580 22.96 -23.47 1.20
N ALA A 581 24.03 -23.49 0.40
CA ALA A 581 24.27 -22.48 -0.64
C ALA A 581 23.26 -22.55 -1.80
N ASP A 582 22.55 -23.67 -1.97
CA ASP A 582 21.47 -23.85 -2.95
C ASP A 582 20.10 -23.45 -2.40
N ASP A 583 20.10 -22.61 -1.35
CA ASP A 583 18.92 -21.97 -0.77
C ASP A 583 17.97 -22.98 -0.11
N VAL A 584 18.52 -23.98 0.58
CA VAL A 584 17.75 -24.93 1.39
C VAL A 584 17.46 -24.34 2.77
N ALA A 585 16.17 -24.13 3.04
CA ALA A 585 15.60 -23.56 4.24
C ALA A 585 15.69 -24.45 5.47
N LEU A 586 15.45 -25.73 5.22
CA LEU A 586 15.11 -26.75 6.20
C LEU A 586 15.39 -28.10 5.57
N SER A 587 16.14 -28.92 6.29
CA SER A 587 16.34 -30.34 5.96
C SER A 587 15.69 -31.22 7.02
N ILE A 588 14.74 -32.06 6.62
CA ILE A 588 14.07 -33.01 7.51
C ILE A 588 14.80 -34.36 7.36
N ILE A 589 15.54 -34.78 8.38
CA ILE A 589 16.51 -35.88 8.28
C ILE A 589 15.93 -37.14 8.94
N ARG A 590 15.91 -38.27 8.21
CA ARG A 590 15.43 -39.53 8.77
C ARG A 590 16.39 -40.05 9.84
N VAL A 591 15.86 -40.44 10.99
CA VAL A 591 16.65 -41.04 12.07
C VAL A 591 16.49 -42.56 12.10
N GLN A 592 15.30 -43.06 11.78
CA GLN A 592 15.00 -44.49 11.84
C GLN A 592 13.83 -44.90 10.95
N HIS A 593 13.75 -46.21 10.70
CA HIS A 593 12.54 -46.92 10.27
C HIS A 593 12.20 -47.96 11.34
N GLY A 594 11.16 -47.64 12.11
CA GLY A 594 10.86 -48.32 13.36
C GLY A 594 12.05 -48.38 14.32
N SER A 595 11.94 -49.21 15.36
CA SER A 595 13.06 -49.43 16.28
C SER A 595 14.18 -50.28 15.65
N ALA A 596 13.85 -51.16 14.70
CA ALA A 596 14.79 -52.15 14.18
C ALA A 596 15.86 -51.59 13.24
N HIS A 597 15.55 -50.55 12.46
CA HIS A 597 16.48 -49.96 11.50
C HIS A 597 16.80 -48.51 11.88
N GLN A 598 18.04 -48.28 12.29
CA GLN A 598 18.60 -46.94 12.41
C GLN A 598 19.08 -46.50 11.03
N ASP A 599 18.66 -45.33 10.56
CA ASP A 599 19.09 -44.84 9.25
C ASP A 599 20.62 -44.76 9.20
N LEU A 600 21.24 -45.29 8.15
CA LEU A 600 22.70 -45.45 8.12
C LEU A 600 23.45 -44.11 8.03
N LYS A 601 22.75 -43.01 7.69
CA LYS A 601 23.36 -41.69 7.48
C LYS A 601 22.93 -40.64 8.49
N TYR A 602 21.94 -40.87 9.36
CA TYR A 602 21.41 -39.80 10.23
C TYR A 602 22.48 -39.11 11.10
N MET A 603 23.43 -39.85 11.71
CA MET A 603 24.46 -39.21 12.54
C MET A 603 25.35 -38.28 11.72
N GLU A 604 25.76 -38.73 10.54
CA GLU A 604 26.58 -37.96 9.61
C GLU A 604 25.81 -36.74 9.09
N ASN A 605 24.59 -36.96 8.61
CA ASN A 605 23.71 -35.92 8.08
C ASN A 605 23.39 -34.84 9.13
N LEU A 606 23.03 -35.23 10.35
CA LEU A 606 22.77 -34.29 11.44
C LEU A 606 24.02 -33.48 11.79
N GLN A 607 25.17 -34.14 11.97
CA GLN A 607 26.40 -33.44 12.33
C GLN A 607 26.88 -32.48 11.25
N GLN A 608 26.85 -32.91 9.98
CA GLN A 608 27.32 -32.09 8.87
C GLN A 608 26.35 -30.95 8.53
N CYS A 609 25.03 -31.18 8.62
CA CYS A 609 24.02 -30.13 8.48
C CYS A 609 24.22 -29.04 9.54
N ILE A 610 24.35 -29.42 10.83
CA ILE A 610 24.62 -28.48 11.92
C ILE A 610 25.94 -27.73 11.69
N SER A 611 26.99 -28.42 11.27
CA SER A 611 28.31 -27.82 11.03
C SER A 611 28.31 -26.83 9.86
N ALA A 612 27.44 -27.03 8.87
CA ALA A 612 27.24 -26.12 7.74
C ALA A 612 26.32 -24.92 8.07
N GLY A 613 25.80 -24.83 9.31
CA GLY A 613 24.86 -23.79 9.73
C GLY A 613 23.42 -24.02 9.25
N GLY A 614 23.08 -25.25 8.86
CA GLY A 614 21.77 -25.61 8.36
C GLY A 614 20.70 -25.69 9.46
N LYS A 615 19.47 -25.30 9.12
CA LYS A 615 18.29 -25.61 9.93
C LYS A 615 17.80 -27.01 9.59
N TYR A 616 17.45 -27.79 10.62
CA TYR A 616 17.01 -29.16 10.42
C TYR A 616 15.87 -29.56 11.35
N ALA A 617 15.11 -30.54 10.89
CA ALA A 617 14.16 -31.31 11.69
C ALA A 617 14.48 -32.80 11.53
N VAL A 618 13.82 -33.65 12.31
CA VAL A 618 14.02 -35.11 12.22
C VAL A 618 12.72 -35.83 11.94
N TYR A 619 12.78 -36.94 11.21
CA TYR A 619 11.62 -37.82 11.03
C TYR A 619 11.94 -39.29 11.28
N ALA A 620 10.91 -40.06 11.61
CA ALA A 620 10.98 -41.50 11.80
C ALA A 620 9.82 -42.18 11.08
N TYR A 621 10.14 -43.17 10.24
CA TYR A 621 9.12 -44.02 9.60
C TYR A 621 8.49 -44.91 10.67
N PHE A 622 7.17 -44.77 10.84
CA PHE A 622 6.38 -45.50 11.81
C PHE A 622 6.22 -46.96 11.37
N ALA A 623 6.62 -47.91 12.22
CA ALA A 623 6.54 -49.35 11.92
C ALA A 623 6.04 -50.18 13.11
N ALA A 624 5.41 -49.52 14.09
CA ALA A 624 5.02 -50.15 15.33
C ALA A 624 3.92 -51.20 15.13
N THR A 625 4.06 -52.33 15.81
CA THR A 625 3.10 -53.45 15.76
C THR A 625 2.03 -53.39 16.85
N SER A 626 2.25 -52.58 17.88
CA SER A 626 1.35 -52.37 19.03
C SER A 626 1.58 -50.99 19.66
N THR A 627 0.72 -50.57 20.59
CA THR A 627 0.90 -49.29 21.30
C THR A 627 2.15 -49.26 22.19
N SER A 628 2.51 -50.40 22.80
CA SER A 628 3.75 -50.54 23.56
C SER A 628 4.99 -50.42 22.66
N ASP A 629 4.89 -50.97 21.46
CA ASP A 629 5.93 -50.88 20.44
C ASP A 629 6.05 -49.44 19.92
N ALA A 630 4.93 -48.75 19.67
CA ALA A 630 4.93 -47.34 19.28
C ALA A 630 5.58 -46.43 20.33
N GLN A 631 5.37 -46.71 21.62
CA GLN A 631 6.09 -46.02 22.69
C GLN A 631 7.59 -46.37 22.67
N GLN A 632 7.96 -47.61 22.34
CA GLN A 632 9.37 -47.98 22.22
C GLN A 632 10.04 -47.26 21.03
N GLU A 633 9.39 -47.23 19.88
CA GLU A 633 9.86 -46.50 18.70
C GLU A 633 10.07 -45.01 18.99
N ALA A 634 9.14 -44.38 19.70
CA ALA A 634 9.25 -42.97 20.11
C ALA A 634 10.44 -42.73 21.05
N ARG A 635 10.69 -43.63 22.01
CA ARG A 635 11.88 -43.56 22.88
C ARG A 635 13.16 -43.70 22.08
N ASP A 636 13.22 -44.65 21.17
CA ASP A 636 14.40 -44.89 20.34
C ASP A 636 14.66 -43.70 19.40
N PHE A 637 13.62 -43.14 18.80
CA PHE A 637 13.72 -41.97 17.93
C PHE A 637 14.27 -40.75 18.68
N TYR A 638 13.72 -40.46 19.85
CA TYR A 638 14.18 -39.38 20.69
C TYR A 638 15.63 -39.60 21.14
N ASN A 639 15.95 -40.78 21.69
CA ASN A 639 17.28 -41.10 22.21
C ASN A 639 18.36 -41.08 21.12
N ARG A 640 18.08 -41.64 19.95
CA ARG A 640 19.00 -41.62 18.79
C ARG A 640 19.27 -40.19 18.34
N THR A 641 18.24 -39.36 18.28
CA THR A 641 18.38 -37.93 17.95
C THR A 641 19.25 -37.23 18.99
N GLN A 642 18.91 -37.35 20.27
CA GLN A 642 19.62 -36.69 21.37
C GLN A 642 21.08 -37.14 21.50
N GLN A 643 21.40 -38.40 21.18
CA GLN A 643 22.77 -38.90 21.15
C GLN A 643 23.70 -38.07 20.25
N VAL A 644 23.17 -37.44 19.20
CA VAL A 644 23.94 -36.64 18.25
C VAL A 644 23.92 -35.14 18.61
N VAL A 645 22.79 -34.65 19.12
CA VAL A 645 22.46 -33.22 19.20
C VAL A 645 22.38 -32.67 20.62
N ALA A 646 22.53 -33.49 21.66
CA ALA A 646 22.58 -33.03 23.03
C ALA A 646 23.69 -31.97 23.22
N GLY A 647 23.33 -30.82 23.79
CA GLY A 647 24.22 -29.67 23.94
C GLY A 647 24.59 -28.95 22.64
N LYS A 648 23.92 -29.27 21.53
CA LYS A 648 24.01 -28.59 20.23
C LYS A 648 22.65 -28.02 19.84
N GLN A 649 22.56 -27.43 18.64
CA GLN A 649 21.30 -27.06 18.01
C GLN A 649 20.33 -28.25 18.07
N GLN A 650 19.12 -28.01 18.57
CA GLN A 650 18.05 -29.02 18.65
C GLN A 650 17.24 -29.04 17.34
N PRO A 651 16.59 -30.16 16.98
CA PRO A 651 15.72 -30.19 15.82
C PRO A 651 14.54 -29.23 16.01
N ILE A 652 14.12 -28.59 14.92
CA ILE A 652 12.96 -27.69 14.91
C ILE A 652 11.68 -28.43 15.35
N PHE A 653 11.47 -29.63 14.80
CA PHE A 653 10.37 -30.52 15.15
C PHE A 653 10.77 -32.00 14.99
N TYR A 654 9.92 -32.87 15.52
CA TYR A 654 9.94 -34.32 15.34
C TYR A 654 8.76 -34.75 14.47
N ALA A 655 9.02 -35.30 13.29
CA ALA A 655 7.99 -35.81 12.39
C ALA A 655 7.79 -37.33 12.55
N ILE A 656 6.53 -37.74 12.65
CA ILE A 656 6.13 -39.16 12.61
C ILE A 656 5.61 -39.43 11.21
N ASP A 657 6.28 -40.34 10.52
CA ASP A 657 6.03 -40.66 9.12
C ASP A 657 5.13 -41.90 9.00
N VAL A 658 3.85 -41.67 8.68
CA VAL A 658 2.77 -42.66 8.68
C VAL A 658 2.31 -42.94 7.26
N GLU A 659 2.98 -43.89 6.59
CA GLU A 659 2.76 -44.16 5.15
C GLU A 659 2.04 -45.48 4.84
N SER A 660 2.08 -46.43 5.77
CA SER A 660 1.57 -47.80 5.60
C SER A 660 0.63 -48.21 6.74
N ILE A 661 -0.16 -49.25 6.49
CA ILE A 661 -0.97 -49.89 7.54
C ILE A 661 -0.04 -50.74 8.40
N GLU A 662 0.38 -50.17 9.51
CA GLU A 662 1.16 -50.82 10.55
C GLU A 662 0.24 -51.43 11.63
N MET A 663 0.69 -51.47 12.89
CA MET A 663 -0.09 -51.97 14.02
C MET A 663 -0.56 -53.41 13.78
N SER A 664 0.37 -54.26 13.35
CA SER A 664 0.13 -55.66 12.97
C SER A 664 -0.84 -55.84 11.80
N GLY A 665 -0.96 -54.83 10.93
CA GLY A 665 -1.87 -54.81 9.78
C GLY A 665 -3.29 -54.37 10.13
N ASP A 666 -3.55 -53.92 11.36
CA ASP A 666 -4.86 -53.43 11.78
C ASP A 666 -4.95 -51.91 11.65
N VAL A 667 -5.58 -51.47 10.55
CA VAL A 667 -5.80 -50.04 10.27
C VAL A 667 -6.58 -49.31 11.38
N THR A 668 -7.43 -50.02 12.13
CA THR A 668 -8.23 -49.43 13.21
C THR A 668 -7.38 -49.06 14.43
N GLN A 669 -6.20 -49.67 14.55
CA GLN A 669 -5.24 -49.41 15.64
C GLN A 669 -4.25 -48.28 15.31
N MET A 670 -4.20 -47.80 14.06
CA MET A 670 -3.26 -46.74 13.64
C MET A 670 -3.39 -45.48 14.49
N ARG A 671 -4.61 -45.01 14.75
CA ARG A 671 -4.85 -43.88 15.65
C ARG A 671 -4.27 -44.12 17.04
N ALA A 672 -4.54 -45.29 17.64
CA ALA A 672 -4.05 -45.60 18.99
C ALA A 672 -2.53 -45.71 19.04
N GLY A 673 -1.91 -46.28 18.01
CA GLY A 673 -0.46 -46.37 17.87
C GLY A 673 0.21 -45.00 17.77
N VAL A 674 -0.27 -44.13 16.87
CA VAL A 674 0.26 -42.77 16.70
C VAL A 674 0.04 -41.93 17.96
N GLU A 675 -1.12 -42.02 18.63
CA GLU A 675 -1.38 -41.34 19.89
C GLU A 675 -0.43 -41.81 21.01
N ALA A 676 -0.11 -43.11 21.07
CA ALA A 676 0.86 -43.65 22.02
C ALA A 676 2.28 -43.15 21.73
N TYR A 677 2.65 -43.06 20.46
CA TYR A 677 3.93 -42.49 20.01
C TYR A 677 4.07 -41.02 20.41
N MET A 678 3.08 -40.18 20.06
CA MET A 678 3.08 -38.74 20.39
C MET A 678 3.13 -38.51 21.91
N SER A 679 2.32 -39.26 22.67
CA SER A 679 2.31 -39.14 24.14
C SER A 679 3.65 -39.53 24.75
N GLN A 680 4.35 -40.49 24.16
CA GLN A 680 5.68 -40.86 24.61
C GLN A 680 6.73 -39.80 24.25
N LEU A 681 6.64 -39.15 23.10
CA LEU A 681 7.46 -37.98 22.77
C LEU A 681 7.21 -36.82 23.75
N ASN A 682 5.96 -36.55 24.11
CA ASN A 682 5.65 -35.55 25.14
C ASN A 682 6.27 -35.89 26.49
N ALA A 683 6.19 -37.17 26.91
CA ALA A 683 6.80 -37.64 28.16
C ALA A 683 8.34 -37.49 28.17
N LEU A 684 8.97 -37.42 26.99
CA LEU A 684 10.40 -37.19 26.80
C LEU A 684 10.75 -35.69 26.65
N GLY A 685 9.76 -34.80 26.69
CA GLY A 685 9.95 -33.35 26.64
C GLY A 685 9.69 -32.69 25.29
N VAL A 686 9.17 -33.41 24.29
CA VAL A 686 8.79 -32.83 22.99
C VAL A 686 7.31 -32.40 23.02
N PRO A 687 6.99 -31.09 23.08
CA PRO A 687 5.59 -30.65 23.15
C PRO A 687 4.84 -30.92 21.83
N ASP A 688 3.52 -31.03 21.90
CA ASP A 688 2.67 -31.34 20.73
C ASP A 688 2.86 -30.35 19.57
N ASN A 689 3.08 -29.08 19.87
CA ASN A 689 3.37 -28.06 18.84
C ASN A 689 4.71 -28.28 18.13
N LYS A 690 5.63 -29.11 18.65
CA LYS A 690 6.87 -29.54 17.98
C LYS A 690 6.79 -30.94 17.37
N ILE A 691 5.59 -31.52 17.26
CA ILE A 691 5.35 -32.78 16.57
C ILE A 691 4.66 -32.50 15.25
N VAL A 692 5.15 -33.12 14.17
CA VAL A 692 4.55 -33.09 12.83
C VAL A 692 4.08 -34.48 12.46
N LEU A 693 2.90 -34.61 11.86
CA LEU A 693 2.47 -35.88 11.27
C LEU A 693 2.63 -35.81 9.75
N TYR A 694 3.49 -36.66 9.20
CA TYR A 694 3.42 -37.00 7.78
C TYR A 694 2.40 -38.11 7.60
N ILE A 695 1.45 -37.92 6.68
CA ILE A 695 0.33 -38.85 6.47
C ILE A 695 0.19 -39.14 4.98
N ALA A 696 0.33 -40.41 4.58
CA ALA A 696 0.09 -40.81 3.20
C ALA A 696 -1.31 -40.38 2.73
N ASN A 697 -1.37 -39.56 1.67
CA ASN A 697 -2.59 -38.90 1.20
C ASN A 697 -3.75 -39.89 0.91
N HIS A 698 -3.42 -41.10 0.41
CA HIS A 698 -4.39 -42.12 0.06
C HIS A 698 -4.89 -42.97 1.25
N LEU A 699 -4.28 -42.82 2.43
CA LEU A 699 -4.65 -43.51 3.67
C LEU A 699 -5.17 -42.57 4.76
N TYR A 700 -5.13 -41.25 4.51
CA TYR A 700 -5.52 -40.20 5.45
C TYR A 700 -6.83 -40.51 6.21
N ASP A 701 -7.92 -40.71 5.48
CA ASP A 701 -9.24 -41.02 6.08
C ASP A 701 -9.27 -42.39 6.76
N LYS A 702 -8.53 -43.37 6.24
CA LYS A 702 -8.52 -44.74 6.76
C LYS A 702 -7.83 -44.83 8.11
N PHE A 703 -6.74 -44.08 8.29
CA PHE A 703 -6.00 -44.06 9.55
C PHE A 703 -6.78 -43.39 10.68
N ASN A 704 -7.70 -42.47 10.36
CA ASN A 704 -8.52 -41.74 11.33
C ASN A 704 -7.67 -41.11 12.46
N LEU A 705 -6.52 -40.53 12.09
CA LEU A 705 -5.59 -39.91 13.05
C LEU A 705 -6.20 -38.66 13.68
N ASN A 706 -5.68 -38.28 14.85
CA ASN A 706 -6.06 -37.03 15.51
C ASN A 706 -5.24 -35.86 14.97
N VAL A 707 -5.63 -35.38 13.79
CA VAL A 707 -4.92 -34.31 13.06
C VAL A 707 -5.01 -32.92 13.71
N ALA A 708 -5.78 -32.78 14.79
CA ALA A 708 -5.87 -31.54 15.57
C ALA A 708 -4.82 -31.42 16.69
N ARG A 709 -4.19 -32.54 17.09
CA ARG A 709 -3.16 -32.59 18.14
C ARG A 709 -1.78 -32.07 17.71
N PRO A 710 -1.20 -32.51 16.57
CA PRO A 710 0.17 -32.13 16.22
C PRO A 710 0.28 -30.65 15.83
N GLY A 711 1.49 -30.11 15.97
CA GLY A 711 1.84 -28.77 15.55
C GLY A 711 1.63 -28.51 14.06
N ALA A 712 1.82 -29.52 13.21
CA ALA A 712 1.51 -29.41 11.78
C ALA A 712 1.23 -30.75 11.09
N ILE A 713 0.59 -30.66 9.91
CA ILE A 713 0.29 -31.80 9.03
C ILE A 713 1.08 -31.71 7.73
N TRP A 714 1.82 -32.77 7.40
CA TRP A 714 2.62 -32.90 6.18
C TRP A 714 2.02 -34.00 5.30
N ILE A 715 1.74 -33.71 4.03
CA ILE A 715 1.10 -34.69 3.13
C ILE A 715 1.83 -34.78 1.78
N PRO A 716 2.15 -35.99 1.29
CA PRO A 716 2.70 -36.21 -0.03
C PRO A 716 1.61 -36.23 -1.11
N SER A 717 1.86 -35.58 -2.25
CA SER A 717 1.03 -35.73 -3.45
C SER A 717 1.81 -35.28 -4.69
N TYR A 718 2.21 -36.22 -5.55
CA TYR A 718 3.29 -35.95 -6.51
C TYR A 718 2.87 -35.63 -7.94
N GLY A 719 1.61 -35.88 -8.32
CA GLY A 719 1.19 -35.76 -9.72
C GLY A 719 2.07 -36.59 -10.66
N GLN A 720 2.69 -35.93 -11.65
CA GLN A 720 3.61 -36.58 -12.60
C GLN A 720 4.94 -37.03 -11.96
N ASN A 721 5.28 -36.47 -10.81
CA ASN A 721 6.50 -36.74 -10.06
C ASN A 721 7.77 -36.62 -10.92
N ASP A 722 7.98 -35.45 -11.50
CA ASP A 722 9.07 -35.12 -12.43
C ASP A 722 10.09 -34.11 -11.86
N GLY A 723 10.00 -33.81 -10.56
CA GLY A 723 10.84 -32.81 -9.90
C GLY A 723 10.28 -31.39 -9.91
N THR A 724 9.13 -31.15 -10.55
CA THR A 724 8.55 -29.80 -10.69
C THR A 724 7.26 -29.62 -9.90
N LEU A 725 7.09 -28.45 -9.28
CA LEU A 725 5.87 -28.11 -8.54
C LEU A 725 4.66 -27.96 -9.48
N ALA A 726 4.87 -27.44 -10.69
CA ALA A 726 3.81 -27.16 -11.67
C ALA A 726 3.05 -28.42 -12.10
N ASN A 727 3.71 -29.58 -12.15
CA ASN A 727 3.12 -30.86 -12.55
C ASN A 727 2.74 -31.75 -11.35
N SER A 728 2.86 -31.22 -10.14
CA SER A 728 2.38 -31.90 -8.92
C SER A 728 0.85 -31.79 -8.78
N LEU A 729 0.27 -32.67 -7.98
CA LEU A 729 -1.13 -32.54 -7.55
C LEU A 729 -1.13 -32.10 -6.09
N LYS A 730 -2.01 -31.16 -5.75
CA LYS A 730 -2.18 -30.79 -4.34
C LYS A 730 -2.80 -31.95 -3.54
N PRO A 731 -2.48 -32.08 -2.24
CA PRO A 731 -3.19 -33.01 -1.37
C PRO A 731 -4.69 -32.69 -1.31
N THR A 732 -5.51 -33.73 -1.09
CA THR A 732 -6.98 -33.61 -1.07
C THR A 732 -7.56 -33.30 0.32
N HIS A 733 -6.70 -33.25 1.33
CA HIS A 733 -7.05 -33.03 2.74
C HIS A 733 -6.37 -31.76 3.25
N PRO A 734 -6.78 -31.17 4.40
CA PRO A 734 -6.04 -30.06 5.00
C PRO A 734 -4.59 -30.45 5.33
N TYR A 735 -3.64 -29.61 4.95
CA TYR A 735 -2.21 -29.78 5.22
C TYR A 735 -1.56 -28.43 5.53
N ASP A 736 -0.41 -28.51 6.18
CA ASP A 736 0.48 -27.41 6.50
C ASP A 736 1.75 -27.46 5.63
N LEU A 737 2.19 -28.65 5.22
CA LEU A 737 3.30 -28.86 4.28
C LEU A 737 2.89 -29.87 3.20
N HIS A 738 3.22 -29.59 1.93
CA HIS A 738 2.96 -30.47 0.79
C HIS A 738 4.27 -30.98 0.21
N GLN A 739 4.57 -32.28 0.35
CA GLN A 739 5.66 -32.90 -0.38
C GLN A 739 5.21 -33.13 -1.83
N PHE A 740 5.74 -32.33 -2.77
CA PHE A 740 5.21 -32.27 -4.13
C PHE A 740 5.94 -33.18 -5.11
N THR A 741 7.12 -33.69 -4.74
CA THR A 741 7.88 -34.63 -5.59
C THR A 741 8.86 -35.43 -4.77
N SER A 742 9.17 -36.64 -5.25
CA SER A 742 10.31 -37.45 -4.84
C SER A 742 11.42 -37.53 -5.89
N LYS A 743 11.41 -36.62 -6.86
CA LYS A 743 12.40 -36.51 -7.94
C LYS A 743 13.00 -35.11 -8.06
N GLY A 744 13.04 -34.38 -6.95
CA GLY A 744 13.69 -33.08 -6.88
C GLY A 744 15.20 -33.18 -7.08
N SER A 745 15.84 -32.04 -7.30
CA SER A 745 17.29 -31.92 -7.45
C SER A 745 17.79 -30.72 -6.66
N VAL A 746 18.81 -30.94 -5.83
CA VAL A 746 19.46 -29.93 -5.00
C VAL A 746 20.97 -30.09 -5.10
N LYS A 747 21.70 -28.98 -5.26
CA LYS A 747 23.16 -29.05 -5.35
C LYS A 747 23.74 -29.64 -4.06
N GLY A 748 24.74 -30.49 -4.22
CA GLY A 748 25.35 -31.23 -3.11
C GLY A 748 24.67 -32.56 -2.79
N ILE A 749 23.54 -32.89 -3.42
CA ILE A 749 22.93 -34.22 -3.35
C ILE A 749 23.02 -34.89 -4.72
N SER A 750 23.58 -36.11 -4.74
CA SER A 750 23.62 -36.95 -5.94
C SER A 750 22.32 -37.75 -6.05
N GLY A 751 21.57 -37.55 -7.14
CA GLY A 751 20.31 -38.27 -7.39
C GLY A 751 19.08 -37.49 -6.93
N ASN A 752 17.98 -38.22 -6.70
CA ASN A 752 16.69 -37.62 -6.36
C ASN A 752 16.63 -37.21 -4.88
N VAL A 753 15.97 -36.09 -4.62
CA VAL A 753 15.62 -35.62 -3.28
C VAL A 753 14.14 -35.27 -3.22
N ASP A 754 13.53 -35.56 -2.08
CA ASP A 754 12.14 -35.22 -1.82
C ASP A 754 12.05 -33.72 -1.52
N MET A 755 11.09 -33.04 -2.17
CA MET A 755 10.94 -31.60 -2.04
C MET A 755 9.52 -31.24 -1.66
N SER A 756 9.41 -30.29 -0.73
CA SER A 756 8.16 -29.74 -0.28
C SER A 756 7.91 -28.32 -0.81
N ALA A 757 6.64 -28.01 -1.03
CA ALA A 757 6.19 -26.74 -1.58
C ALA A 757 6.22 -25.66 -0.49
N GLU A 758 5.86 -24.44 -0.86
CA GLU A 758 5.68 -23.34 0.08
C GLU A 758 4.77 -23.77 1.25
N PRO A 759 5.25 -23.70 2.50
CA PRO A 759 4.48 -24.13 3.68
C PRO A 759 3.36 -23.16 4.06
N SER A 760 2.40 -23.63 4.85
CA SER A 760 1.38 -22.78 5.50
C SER A 760 2.02 -21.84 6.52
N GLU A 761 1.40 -20.69 6.81
CA GLU A 761 1.91 -19.74 7.83
C GLU A 761 2.13 -20.41 9.21
N LYS A 762 1.25 -21.34 9.58
CA LYS A 762 1.40 -22.15 10.80
C LYS A 762 2.69 -22.98 10.81
N PHE A 763 3.10 -23.52 9.66
CA PHE A 763 4.37 -24.25 9.53
C PHE A 763 5.56 -23.30 9.45
N LYS A 764 5.40 -22.10 8.89
CA LYS A 764 6.44 -21.06 8.91
C LYS A 764 6.77 -20.63 10.34
N GLU A 765 5.76 -20.45 11.18
CA GLU A 765 5.95 -20.17 12.61
C GLU A 765 6.80 -21.26 13.27
N LEU A 766 6.63 -22.54 12.92
CA LEU A 766 7.50 -23.61 13.42
C LEU A 766 8.97 -23.46 13.00
N ILE A 767 9.23 -23.05 11.75
CA ILE A 767 10.60 -22.85 11.22
C ILE A 767 11.28 -21.61 11.84
N PHE A 768 10.53 -20.57 12.16
CA PHE A 768 11.06 -19.27 12.62
C PHE A 768 11.02 -19.05 14.13
N SER A 769 10.23 -19.83 14.87
CA SER A 769 10.21 -19.80 16.34
C SER A 769 11.24 -20.72 17.02
N ALA A 770 11.99 -21.50 16.24
CA ALA A 770 12.90 -22.54 16.71
C ALA A 770 14.35 -22.10 16.89
#